data_AF-A0A962QA46-F1
#
_entry.id   AF-A0A962QA46-F1
#
_cell.length_a   1.000
_cell.length_b   1.000
_cell.length_c   1.000
_cell.angle_alpha   90.00
_cell.angle_beta   90.00
_cell.angle_gamma   90.00
#
_symmetry.space_group_name_H-M   'P 1'
#
loop_
_entity.id
_entity.type
_entity.pdbx_description
1 polymer ?
#
loop_
_entity_poly.entity_id
_entity_poly.type
_entity_poly.pdbx_seq_one_letter_code
_entity_poly.pdbx_strand_id
1 'polypeptide(L)'
;MSTLFFTDIHFGRRNNSIEHNTDCFNFIKWVYELCKSNTDIDRIGFLGDWFENRNAIDVLTMTYGYESAQLLNSLNIPILFCIGNHDLYKRYSREHFSTVHYNDLTNFIVVDKPTIHKNMLFCPFLFENEYENLHQYNNVPIWAGHFEFEGFSITSYNTKKEGGPTHKSFNYVKLILSGHFHKRQQSDNTVYIGNTFPMDFSDVNDVDRGVCILEEDTLNLSYISWPEQPTYHRIKYSEIEKVVLPPKSRVKCLMDVVAEQDQVVEIKKQLSNNGVREVLCEEPKIAFEDMFELEKDEIINVSSFSTLKQLLDIMIDNIKADNIDNQFLKNILSKSGEFDTFSSNSDPITFKTLSFKNFYSYGNNINTLNFDDAGLFNLIYGENQDVVYDDNDKCKSGTGKSTVLNAISYCLYDRVIKNNVTFDDMINNINKANLFCELIFEKSQKLYKITRRRKFGKKNTNDVTFCIIDNNGDVVTDLTKDSSANTNKFIKDVIGLQFETFTRMVLFSASNTPFFSLPVTSSTELSQTDILEDLFRLKELTTKADNIKKLQKQLRDDLKVESEILLQKEKINNQKLATMQNLINNFDNWEKNKSNSITHIISQLESIPGNIEQIVIDIEELNKLRTLIKRNQTIIKDIMRDKKDVEKEQEKLMIEIESLSKSVCPFCKQKHVDNIKLDNKKVTFDENINIIQELEHEISEQERNLSILLSKQEKLLYVDEFQNASKIFSDKAVLESKLEDLQKAINPFSVAMDTIDQTIVDIDYTKRDSLTKEIDHCDFLVKLLTKKDSFVRKSLLKQNLPFLNTKINEYLTQLKLPHLVYFNEELQTKIELNGREFAFSTISNGQVARVNIALCLAFRDVIARMHSPINMLMLDECLDTGLSANGVANTVRMIREKSAKEQLKIFIVTHREEVTHIHYDCKFKVTLQNNFSTISKE
;
A
#
# COMPACT_ATOMS: atom_id res chain seq x y z
N MET A 1 13.44 47.08 -14.47
CA MET A 1 13.97 46.15 -13.44
C MET A 1 13.17 44.87 -13.52
N SER A 2 13.83 43.70 -13.55
CA SER A 2 13.12 42.42 -13.71
C SER A 2 13.37 41.48 -12.52
N THR A 3 12.30 40.84 -12.05
CA THR A 3 12.38 39.85 -10.97
C THR A 3 12.00 38.47 -11.49
N LEU A 4 12.87 37.49 -11.24
CA LEU A 4 12.58 36.09 -11.49
C LEU A 4 11.96 35.45 -10.25
N PHE A 5 10.82 34.78 -10.42
CA PHE A 5 10.07 34.10 -9.38
C PHE A 5 9.98 32.60 -9.61
N PHE A 6 10.10 31.86 -8.52
CA PHE A 6 9.72 30.46 -8.43
C PHE A 6 9.35 30.10 -6.98
N THR A 7 8.75 28.93 -6.77
CA THR A 7 8.12 28.56 -5.49
C THR A 7 7.91 27.05 -5.44
N ASP A 8 7.63 26.51 -4.25
CA ASP A 8 7.14 25.13 -4.11
C ASP A 8 8.10 24.12 -4.76
N ILE A 9 9.37 24.17 -4.39
CA ILE A 9 10.40 23.24 -4.90
C ILE A 9 10.44 21.92 -4.11
N HIS A 10 9.97 21.93 -2.85
CA HIS A 10 9.71 20.74 -2.03
C HIS A 10 10.84 19.70 -2.03
N PHE A 11 12.06 20.11 -1.67
CA PHE A 11 13.15 19.17 -1.40
C PHE A 11 12.71 18.14 -0.34
N GLY A 12 12.98 16.85 -0.58
CA GLY A 12 12.60 15.76 0.32
C GLY A 12 11.27 15.09 -0.01
N ARG A 13 10.56 15.54 -1.05
CA ARG A 13 9.33 14.87 -1.52
C ARG A 13 9.61 13.42 -1.92
N ARG A 14 8.57 12.59 -1.87
CA ARG A 14 8.64 11.13 -2.08
C ARG A 14 9.58 10.42 -1.12
N ASN A 15 9.42 10.70 0.18
CA ASN A 15 10.19 10.05 1.23
C ASN A 15 11.72 10.25 1.04
N ASN A 16 12.14 11.49 0.80
CA ASN A 16 13.53 11.88 0.59
C ASN A 16 14.19 11.21 -0.63
N SER A 17 13.43 11.03 -1.72
CA SER A 17 13.93 10.38 -2.94
C SER A 17 15.15 11.11 -3.51
N ILE A 18 16.23 10.36 -3.74
CA ILE A 18 17.46 10.85 -4.38
C ILE A 18 17.14 11.43 -5.76
N GLU A 19 16.26 10.75 -6.51
CA GLU A 19 15.85 11.18 -7.84
C GLU A 19 15.14 12.53 -7.80
N HIS A 20 14.18 12.72 -6.88
CA HIS A 20 13.45 13.99 -6.74
C HIS A 20 14.38 15.13 -6.31
N ASN A 21 15.24 14.89 -5.32
CA ASN A 21 16.21 15.90 -4.88
C ASN A 21 17.20 16.29 -5.99
N THR A 22 17.56 15.33 -6.85
CA THR A 22 18.39 15.59 -8.03
C THR A 22 17.65 16.45 -9.06
N ASP A 23 16.35 16.23 -9.28
CA ASP A 23 15.54 17.10 -10.15
C ASP A 23 15.42 18.52 -9.59
N CYS A 24 15.15 18.67 -8.28
CA CYS A 24 15.14 19.97 -7.60
C CYS A 24 16.48 20.70 -7.79
N PHE A 25 17.61 20.02 -7.56
CA PHE A 25 18.93 20.60 -7.77
C PHE A 25 19.17 20.99 -9.23
N ASN A 26 18.81 20.13 -10.18
CA ASN A 26 18.94 20.40 -11.62
C ASN A 26 18.07 21.58 -12.07
N PHE A 27 16.87 21.74 -11.49
CA PHE A 27 16.04 22.90 -11.71
C PHE A 27 16.74 24.17 -11.21
N ILE A 28 17.29 24.17 -9.99
CA ILE A 28 18.03 25.33 -9.47
C ILE A 28 19.26 25.65 -10.33
N LYS A 29 19.97 24.62 -10.78
CA LYS A 29 21.09 24.78 -11.72
C LYS A 29 20.62 25.44 -13.02
N TRP A 30 19.47 25.04 -13.56
CA TRP A 30 18.90 25.68 -14.74
C TRP A 30 18.49 27.13 -14.49
N VAL A 31 17.90 27.45 -13.32
CA VAL A 31 17.60 28.84 -12.92
C VAL A 31 18.88 29.67 -12.83
N TYR A 32 19.94 29.12 -12.26
CA TYR A 32 21.25 29.76 -12.17
C TYR A 32 21.81 30.09 -13.57
N GLU A 33 21.79 29.14 -14.50
CA GLU A 33 22.24 29.39 -15.88
C GLU A 33 21.35 30.41 -16.60
N LEU A 34 20.03 30.37 -16.36
CA LEU A 34 19.09 31.34 -16.92
C LEU A 34 19.42 32.76 -16.44
N CYS A 35 19.63 32.96 -15.13
CA CYS A 35 20.04 34.24 -14.55
C CYS A 35 21.41 34.71 -15.07
N LYS A 36 22.36 33.79 -15.29
CA LYS A 36 23.65 34.15 -15.89
C LYS A 36 23.55 34.59 -17.35
N SER A 37 22.67 33.94 -18.11
CA SER A 37 22.46 34.23 -19.53
C SER A 37 21.63 35.50 -19.76
N ASN A 38 20.81 35.90 -18.78
CA ASN A 38 19.91 37.04 -18.87
C ASN A 38 20.31 38.14 -17.88
N THR A 39 21.05 39.13 -18.37
CA THR A 39 21.57 40.24 -17.56
C THR A 39 20.50 41.21 -17.06
N ASP A 40 19.26 41.09 -17.54
CA ASP A 40 18.15 41.97 -17.15
C ASP A 40 17.46 41.52 -15.84
N ILE A 41 17.83 40.34 -15.29
CA ILE A 41 17.29 39.83 -14.03
C ILE A 41 18.08 40.43 -12.86
N ASP A 42 17.45 41.36 -12.16
CA ASP A 42 18.09 42.12 -11.07
C ASP A 42 17.94 41.46 -9.70
N ARG A 43 16.96 40.57 -9.53
CA ARG A 43 16.70 39.84 -8.27
C ARG A 43 15.89 38.56 -8.49
N ILE A 44 15.94 37.69 -7.49
CA ILE A 44 15.15 36.46 -7.41
C ILE A 44 14.17 36.57 -6.24
N GLY A 45 12.91 36.17 -6.46
CA GLY A 45 11.91 35.95 -5.41
C GLY A 45 11.56 34.47 -5.29
N PHE A 46 11.96 33.82 -4.20
CA PHE A 46 11.47 32.48 -3.86
C PHE A 46 10.23 32.61 -2.96
N LEU A 47 9.09 32.12 -3.42
CA LEU A 47 7.80 32.35 -2.75
C LEU A 47 7.37 31.24 -1.77
N GLY A 48 8.32 30.50 -1.18
CA GLY A 48 8.08 29.56 -0.09
C GLY A 48 8.03 28.09 -0.49
N ASP A 49 8.06 27.23 0.54
CA ASP A 49 8.08 25.77 0.48
C ASP A 49 9.36 25.22 -0.16
N TRP A 50 10.48 25.46 0.52
CA TRP A 50 11.78 24.94 0.11
C TRP A 50 11.91 23.45 0.40
N PHE A 51 11.51 23.03 1.61
CA PHE A 51 11.47 21.63 2.01
C PHE A 51 10.04 21.11 2.10
N GLU A 52 9.83 19.82 1.80
CA GLU A 52 8.53 19.16 1.91
C GLU A 52 8.16 18.86 3.37
N ASN A 53 9.12 18.48 4.20
CA ASN A 53 8.86 18.03 5.57
C ASN A 53 9.28 19.08 6.60
N ARG A 54 8.28 19.60 7.32
CA ARG A 54 8.48 20.60 8.37
C ARG A 54 9.11 20.11 9.66
N ASN A 55 9.02 18.82 9.96
CA ASN A 55 9.39 18.27 11.28
C ASN A 55 10.80 17.69 11.29
N ALA A 56 11.21 17.06 10.17
CA ALA A 56 12.48 16.36 10.06
C ALA A 56 12.97 16.42 8.62
N ILE A 57 14.24 16.78 8.44
CA ILE A 57 14.90 16.85 7.14
C ILE A 57 15.99 15.78 7.12
N ASP A 58 15.95 14.92 6.11
CA ASP A 58 17.00 13.93 5.88
C ASP A 58 18.34 14.61 5.54
N VAL A 59 19.45 14.03 5.99
CA VAL A 59 20.78 14.62 5.82
C VAL A 59 21.14 14.81 4.33
N LEU A 60 20.74 13.88 3.47
CA LEU A 60 20.98 13.99 2.03
C LEU A 60 20.13 15.11 1.43
N THR A 61 18.85 15.17 1.78
CA THR A 61 17.95 16.26 1.35
C THR A 61 18.44 17.63 1.80
N MET A 62 18.91 17.74 3.04
CA MET A 62 19.51 18.96 3.56
C MET A 62 20.73 19.38 2.74
N THR A 63 21.58 18.42 2.35
CA THR A 63 22.77 18.68 1.52
C THR A 63 22.37 19.25 0.16
N TYR A 64 21.43 18.62 -0.56
CA TYR A 64 20.93 19.13 -1.83
C TYR A 64 20.31 20.53 -1.71
N GLY A 65 19.52 20.77 -0.66
CA GLY A 65 18.91 22.07 -0.40
C GLY A 65 19.97 23.16 -0.15
N TYR A 66 20.97 22.85 0.67
CA TYR A 66 22.06 23.77 1.01
C TYR A 66 22.97 24.07 -0.18
N GLU A 67 23.40 23.06 -0.94
CA GLU A 67 24.20 23.24 -2.17
C GLU A 67 23.45 24.07 -3.22
N SER A 68 22.13 23.86 -3.35
CA SER A 68 21.27 24.67 -4.21
C SER A 68 21.24 26.14 -3.77
N ALA A 69 21.14 26.39 -2.46
CA ALA A 69 21.18 27.74 -1.91
C ALA A 69 22.56 28.41 -2.12
N GLN A 70 23.66 27.65 -1.95
CA GLN A 70 25.01 28.14 -2.26
C GLN A 70 25.18 28.50 -3.73
N LEU A 71 24.62 27.68 -4.64
CA LEU A 71 24.67 27.96 -6.07
C LEU A 71 23.96 29.27 -6.41
N LEU A 72 22.75 29.48 -5.88
CA LEU A 72 22.04 30.75 -6.03
C LEU A 72 22.81 31.91 -5.38
N ASN A 73 23.45 31.69 -4.22
CA ASN A 73 24.22 32.74 -3.55
C ASN A 73 25.40 33.24 -4.41
N SER A 74 25.97 32.37 -5.24
CA SER A 74 27.05 32.74 -6.15
C SER A 74 26.67 33.70 -7.29
N LEU A 75 25.36 33.93 -7.53
CA LEU A 75 24.90 34.92 -8.51
C LEU A 75 25.15 36.37 -8.08
N ASN A 76 25.35 36.63 -6.78
CA ASN A 76 25.56 37.96 -6.22
C ASN A 76 24.43 38.99 -6.51
N ILE A 77 23.22 38.51 -6.85
CA ILE A 77 22.00 39.33 -6.92
C ILE A 77 21.12 39.06 -5.69
N PRO A 78 20.27 39.99 -5.24
CA PRO A 78 19.40 39.77 -4.09
C PRO A 78 18.41 38.62 -4.29
N ILE A 79 18.31 37.74 -3.30
CA ILE A 79 17.37 36.62 -3.25
C ILE A 79 16.41 36.85 -2.09
N LEU A 80 15.18 37.23 -2.41
CA LEU A 80 14.10 37.43 -1.46
C LEU A 80 13.48 36.06 -1.20
N PHE A 81 13.80 35.48 -0.04
CA PHE A 81 13.49 34.11 0.28
C PHE A 81 12.32 34.04 1.27
N CYS A 82 11.09 33.92 0.76
CA CYS A 82 9.90 33.77 1.59
C CYS A 82 9.85 32.38 2.20
N ILE A 83 9.46 32.30 3.46
CA ILE A 83 9.27 31.04 4.17
C ILE A 83 7.86 30.53 3.89
N GLY A 84 7.71 29.30 3.40
CA GLY A 84 6.39 28.68 3.17
C GLY A 84 5.87 27.94 4.40
N ASN A 85 4.67 27.35 4.33
CA ASN A 85 4.09 26.61 5.47
C ASN A 85 4.78 25.26 5.72
N HIS A 86 5.41 24.64 4.72
CA HIS A 86 6.18 23.41 4.90
C HIS A 86 7.57 23.66 5.52
N ASP A 87 8.05 24.90 5.51
CA ASP A 87 9.31 25.26 6.14
C ASP A 87 9.15 25.51 7.66
N LEU A 88 7.92 25.65 8.18
CA LEU A 88 7.64 25.97 9.58
C LEU A 88 7.50 24.74 10.48
N TYR A 89 8.30 24.65 11.55
CA TYR A 89 8.23 23.53 12.49
C TYR A 89 6.83 23.35 13.10
N LYS A 90 6.17 24.46 13.47
CA LYS A 90 4.80 24.47 14.01
C LYS A 90 3.84 25.12 13.02
N ARG A 91 2.67 24.51 12.86
CA ARG A 91 1.61 24.97 11.93
C ARG A 91 1.11 26.41 12.19
N TYR A 92 1.22 26.90 13.43
CA TYR A 92 0.67 28.19 13.87
C TYR A 92 1.73 29.12 14.47
N SER A 93 3.01 28.89 14.21
CA SER A 93 4.09 29.76 14.71
C SER A 93 5.25 29.83 13.71
N ARG A 94 5.79 31.03 13.53
CA ARG A 94 6.99 31.32 12.74
C ARG A 94 8.28 31.41 13.58
N GLU A 95 8.23 30.99 14.85
CA GLU A 95 9.39 31.04 15.77
C GLU A 95 10.54 30.12 15.34
N HIS A 96 10.24 28.98 14.73
CA HIS A 96 11.23 28.00 14.28
C HIS A 96 10.89 27.53 12.86
N PHE A 97 11.87 27.61 11.96
CA PHE A 97 11.74 27.21 10.57
C PHE A 97 13.06 26.62 10.04
N SER A 98 12.95 25.71 9.07
CA SER A 98 14.05 24.89 8.57
C SER A 98 15.14 25.67 7.84
N THR A 99 14.78 26.79 7.22
CA THR A 99 15.64 27.61 6.35
C THR A 99 16.35 28.76 7.07
N VAL A 100 16.32 28.80 8.41
CA VAL A 100 16.91 29.88 9.23
C VAL A 100 18.40 30.11 8.98
N HIS A 101 19.14 29.05 8.67
CA HIS A 101 20.57 29.11 8.41
C HIS A 101 20.93 29.77 7.07
N TYR A 102 19.96 30.02 6.18
CA TYR A 102 20.21 30.81 4.96
C TYR A 102 20.42 32.30 5.24
N ASN A 103 20.17 32.78 6.47
CA ASN A 103 20.57 34.12 6.89
C ASN A 103 22.09 34.35 6.85
N ASP A 104 22.89 33.27 6.88
CA ASP A 104 24.34 33.35 6.82
C ASP A 104 24.86 33.55 5.37
N LEU A 105 23.97 33.43 4.36
CA LEU A 105 24.31 33.64 2.95
C LEU A 105 24.20 35.12 2.58
N THR A 106 25.24 35.66 1.92
CA THR A 106 25.45 37.11 1.74
C THR A 106 24.38 37.83 0.91
N ASN A 107 23.75 37.17 -0.05
CA ASN A 107 22.74 37.77 -0.92
C ASN A 107 21.31 37.23 -0.65
N PHE A 108 21.13 36.39 0.38
CA PHE A 108 19.83 35.93 0.82
C PHE A 108 19.21 36.92 1.80
N ILE A 109 17.97 37.28 1.55
CA ILE A 109 17.14 38.07 2.45
C ILE A 109 15.99 37.14 2.83
N VAL A 110 16.15 36.44 3.96
CA VAL A 110 15.11 35.54 4.47
C VAL A 110 13.94 36.38 4.99
N VAL A 111 12.76 36.16 4.41
CA VAL A 111 11.54 36.90 4.70
C VAL A 111 10.70 36.05 5.66
N ASP A 112 10.88 36.29 6.96
CA ASP A 112 10.12 35.66 8.06
C ASP A 112 8.97 36.52 8.58
N LYS A 113 8.86 37.75 8.08
CA LYS A 113 7.80 38.74 8.32
C LYS A 113 7.61 39.62 7.07
N PRO A 114 6.45 40.25 6.88
CA PRO A 114 6.22 41.16 5.75
C PRO A 114 7.34 42.19 5.61
N THR A 115 8.04 42.17 4.48
CA THR A 115 9.27 42.93 4.24
C THR A 115 9.17 43.65 2.90
N ILE A 116 9.32 44.97 2.90
CA ILE A 116 9.34 45.76 1.67
C ILE A 116 10.77 45.76 1.11
N HIS A 117 10.92 45.36 -0.14
CA HIS A 117 12.15 45.52 -0.90
C HIS A 117 11.88 46.30 -2.19
N LYS A 118 12.35 47.54 -2.23
CA LYS A 118 12.04 48.52 -3.29
C LYS A 118 10.52 48.73 -3.40
N ASN A 119 9.92 48.52 -4.57
CA ASN A 119 8.49 48.75 -4.83
C ASN A 119 7.62 47.50 -4.61
N MET A 120 8.11 46.50 -3.88
CA MET A 120 7.43 45.22 -3.71
C MET A 120 7.44 44.75 -2.25
N LEU A 121 6.29 44.26 -1.79
CA LEU A 121 6.15 43.64 -0.49
C LEU A 121 6.36 42.14 -0.62
N PHE A 122 7.30 41.57 0.13
CA PHE A 122 7.49 40.14 0.26
C PHE A 122 6.86 39.65 1.57
N CYS A 123 6.06 38.59 1.50
CA CYS A 123 5.40 38.01 2.66
C CYS A 123 5.79 36.53 2.83
N PRO A 124 6.09 36.08 4.07
CA PRO A 124 6.12 34.65 4.37
C PRO A 124 4.72 34.05 4.26
N PHE A 125 4.58 32.77 4.56
CA PHE A 125 3.29 32.21 4.92
C PHE A 125 2.68 32.97 6.10
N LEU A 126 1.43 33.42 5.91
CA LEU A 126 0.68 34.22 6.88
C LEU A 126 -0.40 33.37 7.54
N PHE A 127 -0.61 33.60 8.84
CA PHE A 127 -1.76 33.04 9.53
C PHE A 127 -3.00 33.90 9.27
N GLU A 128 -4.19 33.29 9.35
CA GLU A 128 -5.47 33.92 8.96
C GLU A 128 -5.70 35.29 9.64
N ASN A 129 -5.32 35.43 10.90
CA ASN A 129 -5.44 36.66 11.69
C ASN A 129 -4.46 37.77 11.28
N GLU A 130 -3.48 37.48 10.43
CA GLU A 130 -2.44 38.43 10.02
C GLU A 130 -2.76 39.16 8.72
N TYR A 131 -3.73 38.65 7.95
CA TYR A 131 -4.13 39.24 6.67
C TYR A 131 -4.69 40.66 6.82
N GLU A 132 -5.45 40.92 7.87
CA GLU A 132 -5.95 42.26 8.20
C GLU A 132 -4.82 43.28 8.36
N ASN A 133 -3.67 42.86 8.91
CA ASN A 133 -2.52 43.74 9.08
C ASN A 133 -1.86 44.12 7.75
N LEU A 134 -2.14 43.42 6.65
CA LEU A 134 -1.58 43.77 5.34
C LEU A 134 -2.14 45.07 4.79
N HIS A 135 -3.30 45.53 5.27
CA HIS A 135 -3.89 46.80 4.85
C HIS A 135 -2.97 48.01 5.09
N GLN A 136 -2.03 47.93 6.04
CA GLN A 136 -1.03 48.98 6.27
C GLN A 136 -0.05 49.17 5.09
N TYR A 137 0.06 48.19 4.19
CA TYR A 137 0.94 48.22 3.01
C TYR A 137 0.21 48.63 1.72
N ASN A 138 -0.95 49.29 1.83
CA ASN A 138 -1.77 49.69 0.69
C ASN A 138 -1.07 50.58 -0.35
N ASN A 139 -0.02 51.29 0.05
CA ASN A 139 0.78 52.15 -0.84
C ASN A 139 1.80 51.36 -1.69
N VAL A 140 2.00 50.06 -1.41
CA VAL A 140 2.96 49.22 -2.16
C VAL A 140 2.24 48.55 -3.33
N PRO A 141 2.67 48.79 -4.59
CA PRO A 141 1.91 48.39 -5.77
C PRO A 141 1.94 46.88 -6.06
N ILE A 142 3.00 46.17 -5.66
CA ILE A 142 3.21 44.76 -5.99
C ILE A 142 3.45 43.96 -4.71
N TRP A 143 2.70 42.89 -4.50
CA TRP A 143 2.93 41.97 -3.38
C TRP A 143 3.35 40.60 -3.92
N ALA A 144 4.28 39.95 -3.24
CA ALA A 144 4.76 38.62 -3.56
C ALA A 144 4.90 37.81 -2.27
N GLY A 145 4.49 36.54 -2.25
CA GLY A 145 4.62 35.74 -1.02
C GLY A 145 3.97 34.38 -1.09
N HIS A 146 3.67 33.81 0.08
CA HIS A 146 3.07 32.49 0.21
C HIS A 146 1.67 32.63 0.84
N PHE A 147 0.69 33.05 0.03
CA PHE A 147 -0.66 33.36 0.48
C PHE A 147 -1.64 32.19 0.32
N GLU A 148 -2.62 32.09 1.22
CA GLU A 148 -3.72 31.11 1.17
C GLU A 148 -5.08 31.82 1.01
N PHE A 149 -5.31 32.44 -0.15
CA PHE A 149 -6.59 33.10 -0.46
C PHE A 149 -7.69 32.09 -0.81
N GLU A 150 -8.92 32.38 -0.39
CA GLU A 150 -10.10 31.58 -0.75
C GLU A 150 -10.44 31.64 -2.25
N GLY A 151 -11.10 30.61 -2.77
CA GLY A 151 -11.64 30.58 -4.14
C GLY A 151 -10.67 30.10 -5.23
N PHE A 152 -9.39 29.94 -4.91
CA PHE A 152 -8.37 29.38 -5.82
C PHE A 152 -8.27 27.86 -5.71
N SER A 153 -7.83 27.19 -6.78
CA SER A 153 -7.67 25.73 -6.82
C SER A 153 -6.35 25.30 -6.19
N ILE A 154 -6.36 24.46 -5.17
CA ILE A 154 -5.16 24.02 -4.46
C ILE A 154 -4.30 23.12 -5.36
N THR A 155 -4.94 22.19 -6.06
CA THR A 155 -4.33 21.27 -7.03
C THR A 155 -5.11 21.26 -8.33
N SER A 156 -4.55 20.61 -9.36
CA SER A 156 -5.15 20.50 -10.69
C SER A 156 -6.45 19.67 -10.75
N TYR A 157 -6.85 19.00 -9.65
CA TYR A 157 -8.17 18.36 -9.50
C TYR A 157 -9.33 19.33 -9.19
N ASN A 158 -9.13 20.64 -9.36
CA ASN A 158 -10.14 21.69 -9.12
C ASN A 158 -10.72 21.71 -7.70
N THR A 159 -10.01 21.17 -6.70
CA THR A 159 -10.37 21.36 -5.29
C THR A 159 -10.05 22.80 -4.92
N LYS A 160 -11.08 23.60 -4.64
CA LYS A 160 -10.93 25.02 -4.29
C LYS A 160 -10.71 25.20 -2.79
N LYS A 161 -9.94 26.19 -2.40
CA LYS A 161 -9.85 26.63 -1.00
C LYS A 161 -11.18 27.23 -0.58
N GLU A 162 -11.89 26.54 0.32
CA GLU A 162 -13.12 27.03 0.95
C GLU A 162 -12.79 27.75 2.28
N GLY A 163 -13.39 28.93 2.47
CA GLY A 163 -13.17 29.80 3.63
C GLY A 163 -11.75 30.39 3.71
N GLY A 164 -11.59 31.42 4.55
CA GLY A 164 -10.31 32.11 4.76
C GLY A 164 -10.29 33.52 4.17
N PRO A 165 -9.11 34.16 4.09
CA PRO A 165 -8.98 35.53 3.61
C PRO A 165 -9.29 35.62 2.11
N THR A 166 -10.06 36.64 1.74
CA THR A 166 -10.42 36.90 0.34
C THR A 166 -9.44 37.87 -0.30
N HIS A 167 -8.91 37.53 -1.48
CA HIS A 167 -8.01 38.42 -2.24
C HIS A 167 -8.72 39.72 -2.65
N LYS A 168 -10.06 39.70 -2.72
CA LYS A 168 -10.89 40.87 -3.03
C LYS A 168 -10.75 42.02 -2.03
N SER A 169 -10.37 41.72 -0.78
CA SER A 169 -10.06 42.76 0.21
C SER A 169 -8.83 43.59 -0.18
N PHE A 170 -8.03 43.13 -1.13
CA PHE A 170 -6.76 43.74 -1.55
C PHE A 170 -6.79 44.21 -3.02
N ASN A 171 -7.98 44.50 -3.57
CA ASN A 171 -8.15 44.93 -4.97
C ASN A 171 -7.41 46.25 -5.33
N TYR A 172 -6.98 47.04 -4.36
CA TYR A 172 -6.19 48.25 -4.58
C TYR A 172 -4.71 47.96 -4.91
N VAL A 173 -4.22 46.74 -4.63
CA VAL A 173 -2.87 46.30 -5.00
C VAL A 173 -2.86 46.01 -6.49
N LYS A 174 -1.84 46.48 -7.24
CA LYS A 174 -1.82 46.32 -8.70
C LYS A 174 -1.60 44.87 -9.12
N LEU A 175 -0.74 44.15 -8.41
CA LEU A 175 -0.43 42.75 -8.69
C LEU A 175 -0.04 42.01 -7.42
N ILE A 176 -0.60 40.83 -7.20
CA ILE A 176 -0.25 39.91 -6.12
C ILE A 176 0.26 38.61 -6.74
N LEU A 177 1.50 38.22 -6.43
CA LEU A 177 2.11 36.95 -6.83
C LEU A 177 2.18 36.00 -5.64
N SER A 178 1.76 34.75 -5.81
CA SER A 178 1.75 33.77 -4.73
C SER A 178 2.31 32.40 -5.10
N GLY A 179 3.00 31.79 -4.15
CA GLY A 179 3.21 30.34 -4.02
C GLY A 179 2.06 29.63 -3.32
N HIS A 180 2.29 28.44 -2.76
CA HIS A 180 1.36 27.57 -1.99
C HIS A 180 0.52 26.64 -2.85
N PHE A 181 -0.16 27.18 -3.86
CA PHE A 181 -1.00 26.38 -4.75
C PHE A 181 -0.24 25.98 -6.02
N HIS A 182 -0.22 24.67 -6.29
CA HIS A 182 0.66 24.09 -7.32
C HIS A 182 0.16 24.34 -8.74
N LYS A 183 -1.13 24.68 -8.90
CA LYS A 183 -1.72 25.05 -10.19
C LYS A 183 -1.49 26.53 -10.50
N ARG A 184 -0.86 26.82 -11.64
CA ARG A 184 -0.82 28.19 -12.18
C ARG A 184 -2.23 28.68 -12.50
N GLN A 185 -2.61 29.82 -11.94
CA GLN A 185 -3.97 30.37 -12.08
C GLN A 185 -3.98 31.86 -11.72
N GLN A 186 -4.95 32.58 -12.25
CA GLN A 186 -5.14 33.99 -12.00
C GLN A 186 -6.62 34.30 -11.77
N SER A 187 -6.88 35.16 -10.78
CA SER A 187 -8.18 35.81 -10.58
C SER A 187 -7.95 37.24 -10.12
N ASP A 188 -8.66 38.18 -10.74
CA ASP A 188 -8.53 39.61 -10.46
C ASP A 188 -7.05 40.06 -10.54
N ASN A 189 -6.52 40.67 -9.48
CA ASN A 189 -5.13 41.11 -9.37
C ASN A 189 -4.17 40.05 -8.82
N THR A 190 -4.63 38.82 -8.55
CA THR A 190 -3.87 37.78 -7.86
C THR A 190 -3.53 36.62 -8.78
N VAL A 191 -2.25 36.28 -8.82
CA VAL A 191 -1.67 35.22 -9.66
C VAL A 191 -0.94 34.23 -8.75
N TYR A 192 -1.38 32.98 -8.76
CA TYR A 192 -0.58 31.87 -8.26
C TYR A 192 0.29 31.36 -9.40
N ILE A 193 1.61 31.39 -9.22
CA ILE A 193 2.56 31.09 -10.32
C ILE A 193 2.70 29.58 -10.60
N GLY A 194 2.26 28.74 -9.65
CA GLY A 194 2.35 27.28 -9.69
C GLY A 194 3.71 26.77 -9.20
N ASN A 195 3.81 25.46 -9.00
CA ASN A 195 5.07 24.81 -8.61
C ASN A 195 6.14 24.87 -9.71
N THR A 196 7.41 24.65 -9.37
CA THR A 196 8.55 24.75 -10.31
C THR A 196 8.50 23.74 -11.46
N PHE A 197 8.02 22.53 -11.19
CA PHE A 197 7.86 21.44 -12.14
C PHE A 197 6.83 20.44 -11.61
N PRO A 198 6.22 19.61 -12.47
CA PRO A 198 5.24 18.62 -12.06
C PRO A 198 5.81 17.67 -11.00
N MET A 199 5.09 17.45 -9.90
CA MET A 199 5.58 16.62 -8.79
C MET A 199 4.76 15.36 -8.53
N ASP A 200 3.51 15.32 -8.97
CA ASP A 200 2.65 14.15 -8.84
C ASP A 200 1.58 14.06 -9.93
N PHE A 201 0.75 13.02 -9.86
CA PHE A 201 -0.32 12.79 -10.82
C PHE A 201 -1.50 13.77 -10.71
N SER A 202 -1.47 14.79 -9.84
CA SER A 202 -2.37 15.94 -9.99
C SER A 202 -1.92 16.81 -11.16
N ASP A 203 -0.62 16.98 -11.39
CA ASP A 203 -0.04 17.81 -12.46
C ASP A 203 -0.01 17.11 -13.84
N VAL A 204 -0.94 16.20 -14.10
CA VAL A 204 -0.97 15.43 -15.36
C VAL A 204 -1.16 16.37 -16.55
N ASN A 205 -0.30 16.17 -17.56
CA ASN A 205 -0.26 16.94 -18.81
C ASN A 205 -0.02 18.46 -18.65
N ASP A 206 0.37 18.93 -17.46
CA ASP A 206 0.70 20.33 -17.22
C ASP A 206 2.22 20.53 -17.33
N VAL A 207 2.68 20.71 -18.57
CA VAL A 207 4.12 20.77 -18.92
C VAL A 207 4.68 22.19 -19.02
N ASP A 208 3.87 23.20 -18.73
CA ASP A 208 4.29 24.61 -18.83
C ASP A 208 4.80 25.15 -17.49
N ARG A 209 5.62 24.36 -16.77
CA ARG A 209 6.18 24.68 -15.45
C ARG A 209 7.64 25.14 -15.53
N GLY A 210 8.00 26.08 -14.66
CA GLY A 210 9.35 26.63 -14.62
C GLY A 210 9.42 27.89 -13.75
N VAL A 211 9.86 29.00 -14.34
CA VAL A 211 9.96 30.30 -13.66
C VAL A 211 8.99 31.32 -14.25
N CYS A 212 8.70 32.34 -13.46
CA CYS A 212 7.96 33.52 -13.90
C CYS A 212 8.89 34.75 -13.82
N ILE A 213 8.95 35.56 -14.88
CA ILE A 213 9.71 36.82 -14.88
C ILE A 213 8.71 37.97 -14.94
N LEU A 214 8.81 38.87 -13.96
CA LEU A 214 8.05 40.11 -13.87
C LEU A 214 8.92 41.29 -14.29
N GLU A 215 8.47 42.03 -15.29
CA GLU A 215 8.94 43.37 -15.58
C GLU A 215 8.20 44.37 -14.68
N GLU A 216 8.89 44.99 -13.73
CA GLU A 216 8.22 45.74 -12.65
C GLU A 216 7.57 47.05 -13.12
N ASP A 217 8.10 47.67 -14.18
CA ASP A 217 7.61 48.95 -14.69
C ASP A 217 6.34 48.79 -15.52
N THR A 218 6.24 47.69 -16.29
CA THR A 218 5.11 47.36 -17.17
C THR A 218 4.08 46.44 -16.51
N LEU A 219 4.46 45.78 -15.40
CA LEU A 219 3.73 44.69 -14.75
C LEU A 219 3.48 43.48 -15.68
N ASN A 220 4.33 43.30 -16.69
CA ASN A 220 4.23 42.20 -17.63
C ASN A 220 4.83 40.92 -17.04
N LEU A 221 4.09 39.81 -17.11
CA LEU A 221 4.51 38.49 -16.65
C LEU A 221 4.85 37.61 -17.85
N SER A 222 6.08 37.11 -17.89
CA SER A 222 6.51 36.09 -18.85
C SER A 222 6.83 34.79 -18.11
N TYR A 223 6.57 33.65 -18.76
CA TYR A 223 6.81 32.34 -18.18
C TYR A 223 7.81 31.58 -19.04
N ILE A 224 8.80 30.97 -18.39
CA ILE A 224 9.80 30.14 -19.07
C ILE A 224 9.70 28.75 -18.48
N SER A 225 9.30 27.78 -19.30
CA SER A 225 9.19 26.38 -18.91
C SER A 225 10.57 25.73 -18.83
N TRP A 226 10.79 24.87 -17.85
CA TRP A 226 12.03 24.10 -17.72
C TRP A 226 12.00 22.92 -18.70
N PRO A 227 12.89 22.85 -19.71
CA PRO A 227 12.80 21.82 -20.75
C PRO A 227 13.03 20.39 -20.24
N GLU A 228 13.81 20.24 -19.17
CA GLU A 228 14.27 18.96 -18.62
C GLU A 228 13.40 18.43 -17.46
N GLN A 229 12.21 19.02 -17.28
CA GLN A 229 11.30 18.70 -16.19
C GLN A 229 10.77 17.25 -16.27
N PRO A 230 10.53 16.59 -15.11
CA PRO A 230 9.77 15.35 -15.09
C PRO A 230 8.32 15.61 -15.50
N THR A 231 7.67 14.62 -16.13
CA THR A 231 6.28 14.75 -16.62
C THR A 231 5.41 13.60 -16.13
N TYR A 232 4.10 13.86 -16.00
CA TYR A 232 3.12 12.87 -15.53
C TYR A 232 2.05 12.66 -16.58
N HIS A 233 1.81 11.39 -16.91
CA HIS A 233 0.88 11.00 -17.95
C HIS A 233 -0.14 10.00 -17.40
N ARG A 234 -1.39 10.15 -17.83
CA ARG A 234 -2.44 9.13 -17.68
C ARG A 234 -2.80 8.62 -19.05
N ILE A 235 -2.52 7.35 -19.30
CA ILE A 235 -2.69 6.74 -20.63
C ILE A 235 -3.42 5.43 -20.45
N LYS A 236 -4.31 5.10 -21.37
CA LYS A 236 -4.96 3.79 -21.42
C LYS A 236 -3.97 2.73 -21.90
N TYR A 237 -4.11 1.50 -21.44
CA TYR A 237 -3.26 0.40 -21.87
C TYR A 237 -3.31 0.21 -23.40
N SER A 238 -4.49 0.29 -24.01
CA SER A 238 -4.68 0.20 -25.47
C SER A 238 -4.01 1.32 -26.31
N GLU A 239 -3.59 2.40 -25.67
CA GLU A 239 -3.03 3.59 -26.30
C GLU A 239 -1.53 3.73 -26.02
N ILE A 240 -0.95 2.90 -25.15
CA ILE A 240 0.40 3.11 -24.62
C ILE A 240 1.49 3.02 -25.70
N GLU A 241 1.32 2.13 -26.68
CA GLU A 241 2.24 1.98 -27.82
C GLU A 241 2.11 3.11 -28.85
N LYS A 242 1.02 3.88 -28.80
CA LYS A 242 0.74 4.98 -29.76
C LYS A 242 1.28 6.32 -29.29
N VAL A 243 1.72 6.42 -28.04
CA VAL A 243 2.14 7.68 -27.41
C VAL A 243 3.65 7.67 -27.19
N VAL A 244 4.32 8.70 -27.71
CA VAL A 244 5.74 8.93 -27.42
C VAL A 244 5.85 9.72 -26.11
N LEU A 245 6.43 9.08 -25.11
CA LEU A 245 6.63 9.65 -23.78
C LEU A 245 8.04 10.26 -23.67
N PRO A 246 8.17 11.50 -23.18
CA PRO A 246 9.49 12.10 -22.98
C PRO A 246 10.28 11.37 -21.87
N PRO A 247 11.63 11.47 -21.86
CA PRO A 247 12.44 10.96 -20.76
C PRO A 247 12.01 11.54 -19.41
N LYS A 248 12.27 10.82 -18.31
CA LYS A 248 11.86 11.18 -16.93
C LYS A 248 10.34 11.18 -16.71
N SER A 249 9.55 10.69 -17.66
CA SER A 249 8.11 10.54 -17.49
C SER A 249 7.76 9.55 -16.39
N ARG A 250 6.63 9.78 -15.73
CA ARG A 250 5.93 8.83 -14.88
C ARG A 250 4.53 8.61 -15.43
N VAL A 251 4.18 7.36 -15.61
CA VAL A 251 2.97 6.97 -16.33
C VAL A 251 2.06 6.22 -15.38
N LYS A 252 0.80 6.64 -15.36
CA LYS A 252 -0.29 5.87 -14.77
C LYS A 252 -1.10 5.27 -15.91
N CYS A 253 -0.86 3.98 -16.14
CA CYS A 253 -1.52 3.18 -17.15
C CYS A 253 -2.87 2.71 -16.61
N LEU A 254 -3.96 3.08 -17.29
CA LEU A 254 -5.31 2.61 -16.98
C LEU A 254 -5.57 1.34 -17.79
N MET A 255 -5.77 0.22 -17.10
CA MET A 255 -6.04 -1.08 -17.72
C MET A 255 -7.45 -1.09 -18.33
N ASP A 256 -7.58 -0.66 -19.57
CA ASP A 256 -8.84 -0.66 -20.33
C ASP A 256 -9.05 -1.93 -21.16
N VAL A 257 -8.05 -2.82 -21.18
CA VAL A 257 -8.08 -4.12 -21.82
C VAL A 257 -7.46 -5.15 -20.87
N VAL A 258 -7.99 -6.37 -20.87
CA VAL A 258 -7.38 -7.49 -20.15
C VAL A 258 -6.03 -7.81 -20.81
N ALA A 259 -4.94 -7.66 -20.06
CA ALA A 259 -3.60 -7.98 -20.52
C ALA A 259 -2.95 -9.02 -19.60
N GLU A 260 -2.18 -9.93 -20.17
CA GLU A 260 -1.41 -10.91 -19.41
C GLU A 260 -0.28 -10.23 -18.63
N GLN A 261 0.10 -10.79 -17.47
CA GLN A 261 1.17 -10.22 -16.64
C GLN A 261 2.48 -10.04 -17.42
N ASP A 262 2.80 -10.97 -18.32
CA ASP A 262 4.00 -10.90 -19.17
C ASP A 262 3.98 -9.69 -20.11
N GLN A 263 2.84 -9.35 -20.70
CA GLN A 263 2.68 -8.18 -21.58
C GLN A 263 2.86 -6.88 -20.79
N VAL A 264 2.31 -6.82 -19.58
CA VAL A 264 2.47 -5.66 -18.68
C VAL A 264 3.94 -5.49 -18.28
N VAL A 265 4.65 -6.60 -17.99
CA VAL A 265 6.09 -6.57 -17.67
C VAL A 265 6.91 -6.13 -18.87
N GLU A 266 6.59 -6.62 -20.08
CA GLU A 266 7.28 -6.23 -21.31
C GLU A 266 7.11 -4.74 -21.61
N ILE A 267 5.90 -4.20 -21.51
CA ILE A 267 5.63 -2.77 -21.71
C ILE A 267 6.37 -1.92 -20.66
N LYS A 268 6.37 -2.34 -19.38
CA LYS A 268 7.16 -1.65 -18.34
C LYS A 268 8.64 -1.62 -18.70
N LYS A 269 9.19 -2.71 -19.22
CA LYS A 269 10.59 -2.82 -19.64
C LYS A 269 10.89 -1.94 -20.86
N GLN A 270 10.01 -1.95 -21.87
CA GLN A 270 10.13 -1.10 -23.06
C GLN A 270 10.09 0.39 -22.70
N LEU A 271 9.13 0.81 -21.86
CA LEU A 271 9.02 2.19 -21.42
C LEU A 271 10.19 2.62 -20.55
N SER A 272 10.70 1.74 -19.68
CA SER A 272 11.90 2.01 -18.88
C SER A 272 13.13 2.22 -19.76
N ASN A 273 13.30 1.43 -20.83
CA ASN A 273 14.37 1.62 -21.81
C ASN A 273 14.27 2.98 -22.54
N ASN A 274 13.05 3.52 -22.70
CA ASN A 274 12.81 4.84 -23.29
C ASN A 274 12.96 5.99 -22.28
N GLY A 275 13.43 5.71 -21.06
CA GLY A 275 13.69 6.73 -20.03
C GLY A 275 12.48 7.07 -19.16
N VAL A 276 11.39 6.31 -19.22
CA VAL A 276 10.28 6.41 -18.26
C VAL A 276 10.73 5.87 -16.91
N ARG A 277 10.54 6.65 -15.84
CA ARG A 277 11.02 6.32 -14.50
C ARG A 277 10.09 5.40 -13.73
N GLU A 278 8.79 5.51 -13.98
CA GLU A 278 7.77 4.75 -13.26
C GLU A 278 6.55 4.51 -14.14
N VAL A 279 6.03 3.29 -14.09
CA VAL A 279 4.77 2.90 -14.75
C VAL A 279 3.90 2.18 -13.73
N LEU A 280 2.84 2.86 -13.29
CA LEU A 280 1.82 2.33 -12.39
C LEU A 280 0.63 1.86 -13.23
N CYS A 281 0.31 0.58 -13.18
CA CYS A 281 -0.89 0.05 -13.80
C CYS A 281 -2.01 0.06 -12.77
N GLU A 282 -3.10 0.76 -13.05
CA GLU A 282 -4.29 0.80 -12.22
C GLU A 282 -5.50 0.31 -13.02
N GLU A 283 -6.34 -0.46 -12.35
CA GLU A 283 -7.66 -0.79 -12.86
C GLU A 283 -8.54 0.47 -12.81
N PRO A 284 -9.39 0.69 -13.84
CA PRO A 284 -10.24 1.87 -13.88
C PRO A 284 -11.13 1.96 -12.63
N LYS A 285 -11.18 3.14 -11.99
CA LYS A 285 -12.20 3.47 -10.98
C LYS A 285 -13.52 3.69 -11.72
N ILE A 286 -14.21 2.61 -12.06
CA ILE A 286 -15.56 2.69 -12.64
C ILE A 286 -16.49 3.26 -11.54
N ALA A 287 -17.30 4.27 -11.87
CA ALA A 287 -18.36 4.71 -10.97
C ALA A 287 -19.34 3.54 -10.78
N PHE A 288 -19.80 3.28 -9.55
CA PHE A 288 -20.70 2.15 -9.26
C PHE A 288 -21.98 2.15 -10.12
N GLU A 289 -22.39 3.33 -10.63
CA GLU A 289 -23.54 3.51 -11.52
C GLU A 289 -23.24 3.12 -12.98
N ASP A 290 -21.99 3.23 -13.43
CA ASP A 290 -21.56 2.86 -14.80
C ASP A 290 -21.26 1.35 -14.94
N MET A 291 -21.15 0.62 -13.82
CA MET A 291 -20.98 -0.86 -13.79
C MET A 291 -22.32 -1.60 -13.98
N PHE A 292 -23.40 -0.86 -14.27
CA PHE A 292 -24.76 -1.36 -14.42
C PHE A 292 -25.42 -0.82 -15.69
N GLU A 293 -25.79 -1.72 -16.60
CA GLU A 293 -26.80 -1.45 -17.62
C GLU A 293 -28.18 -1.78 -17.04
N LEU A 294 -28.78 -0.84 -16.31
CA LEU A 294 -30.23 -0.80 -16.22
C LEU A 294 -30.66 0.39 -17.07
N GLU A 295 -31.49 0.15 -18.08
CA GLU A 295 -32.15 1.24 -18.79
C GLU A 295 -32.81 2.15 -17.76
N LYS A 296 -32.67 3.47 -17.92
CA LYS A 296 -33.10 4.49 -16.93
C LYS A 296 -34.59 4.39 -16.53
N ASP A 297 -35.37 3.56 -17.22
CA ASP A 297 -36.81 3.39 -17.04
C ASP A 297 -37.25 1.96 -16.64
N GLU A 298 -36.35 0.96 -16.56
CA GLU A 298 -36.69 -0.32 -15.94
C GLU A 298 -36.59 -0.19 -14.42
N ILE A 299 -37.66 0.33 -13.83
CA ILE A 299 -37.97 0.12 -12.42
C ILE A 299 -38.04 -1.41 -12.25
N ILE A 300 -36.94 -2.04 -11.80
CA ILE A 300 -36.98 -3.39 -11.25
C ILE A 300 -38.20 -3.39 -10.35
N ASN A 301 -39.19 -4.24 -10.63
CA ASN A 301 -40.45 -4.21 -9.90
C ASN A 301 -40.26 -4.84 -8.50
N VAL A 302 -39.59 -4.04 -7.65
CA VAL A 302 -39.56 -3.91 -6.19
C VAL A 302 -40.57 -4.75 -5.42
N SER A 303 -41.79 -4.71 -5.93
CA SER A 303 -43.00 -5.20 -5.26
C SER A 303 -43.15 -6.72 -5.25
N SER A 304 -42.35 -7.44 -6.05
CA SER A 304 -42.44 -8.91 -6.20
C SER A 304 -41.47 -9.71 -5.33
N PHE A 305 -40.53 -9.06 -4.64
CA PHE A 305 -39.47 -9.78 -3.94
C PHE A 305 -39.88 -10.24 -2.55
N SER A 306 -39.65 -11.54 -2.31
CA SER A 306 -40.04 -12.19 -1.05
C SER A 306 -38.96 -12.15 0.01
N THR A 307 -37.68 -11.84 -0.30
CA THR A 307 -36.61 -11.72 0.70
C THR A 307 -35.51 -10.68 0.37
N LEU A 308 -34.83 -10.11 1.38
CA LEU A 308 -33.63 -9.23 1.20
C LEU A 308 -32.49 -9.95 0.46
N LYS A 309 -32.32 -11.26 0.71
CA LYS A 309 -31.32 -12.09 0.03
C LYS A 309 -31.59 -12.19 -1.47
N GLN A 310 -32.84 -12.43 -1.86
CA GLN A 310 -33.24 -12.51 -3.28
C GLN A 310 -33.00 -11.17 -3.99
N LEU A 311 -33.30 -10.06 -3.33
CA LEU A 311 -32.99 -8.73 -3.86
C LEU A 311 -31.50 -8.58 -4.13
N LEU A 312 -30.66 -8.93 -3.15
CA LEU A 312 -29.20 -8.86 -3.27
C LEU A 312 -28.64 -9.81 -4.33
N ASP A 313 -29.16 -11.04 -4.43
CA ASP A 313 -28.70 -12.03 -5.40
C ASP A 313 -28.97 -11.55 -6.84
N ILE A 314 -30.16 -11.02 -7.11
CA ILE A 314 -30.53 -10.46 -8.43
C ILE A 314 -29.71 -9.21 -8.74
N MET A 315 -29.53 -8.35 -7.73
CA MET A 315 -28.66 -7.19 -7.85
C MET A 315 -27.23 -7.60 -8.18
N ILE A 316 -26.67 -8.62 -7.52
CA ILE A 316 -25.33 -9.13 -7.83
C ILE A 316 -25.28 -9.76 -9.22
N ASP A 317 -26.33 -10.46 -9.66
CA ASP A 317 -26.37 -11.05 -11.01
C ASP A 317 -26.32 -10.01 -12.13
N ASN A 318 -26.88 -8.82 -11.88
CA ASN A 318 -26.94 -7.73 -12.86
C ASN A 318 -25.67 -6.87 -12.90
N ILE A 319 -24.65 -7.17 -12.08
CA ILE A 319 -23.36 -6.47 -12.09
C ILE A 319 -22.57 -6.93 -13.33
N LYS A 320 -22.22 -5.99 -14.21
CA LYS A 320 -21.34 -6.25 -15.36
C LYS A 320 -20.02 -5.50 -15.14
N ALA A 321 -19.01 -6.22 -14.67
CA ALA A 321 -17.68 -5.67 -14.45
C ALA A 321 -16.60 -6.73 -14.71
N ASP A 322 -15.63 -6.40 -15.57
CA ASP A 322 -14.65 -7.37 -16.10
C ASP A 322 -13.81 -8.05 -15.01
N ASN A 323 -13.58 -7.36 -13.89
CA ASN A 323 -12.74 -7.85 -12.79
C ASN A 323 -13.54 -8.38 -11.59
N ILE A 324 -14.88 -8.46 -11.70
CA ILE A 324 -15.77 -8.89 -10.62
C ILE A 324 -16.55 -10.13 -11.04
N ASP A 325 -16.36 -11.20 -10.26
CA ASP A 325 -17.03 -12.48 -10.41
C ASP A 325 -18.28 -12.53 -9.51
N ASN A 326 -19.46 -12.52 -10.14
CA ASN A 326 -20.75 -12.51 -9.45
C ASN A 326 -21.00 -13.77 -8.61
N GLN A 327 -20.51 -14.95 -9.04
CA GLN A 327 -20.58 -16.18 -8.24
C GLN A 327 -19.71 -16.06 -6.99
N PHE A 328 -18.54 -15.46 -7.16
CA PHE A 328 -17.61 -15.25 -6.07
C PHE A 328 -18.15 -14.24 -5.05
N LEU A 329 -18.79 -13.16 -5.49
CA LEU A 329 -19.51 -12.23 -4.62
C LEU A 329 -20.60 -12.94 -3.80
N LYS A 330 -21.42 -13.80 -4.43
CA LYS A 330 -22.44 -14.59 -3.73
C LYS A 330 -21.84 -15.51 -2.68
N ASN A 331 -20.72 -16.15 -2.99
CA ASN A 331 -20.00 -17.00 -2.05
C ASN A 331 -19.49 -16.20 -0.84
N ILE A 332 -18.84 -15.05 -1.04
CA ILE A 332 -18.42 -14.16 0.05
C ILE A 332 -19.63 -13.72 0.89
N LEU A 333 -20.73 -13.32 0.23
CA LEU A 333 -21.94 -12.88 0.92
C LEU A 333 -22.54 -14.00 1.79
N SER A 334 -22.51 -15.24 1.32
CA SER A 334 -22.95 -16.40 2.12
C SER A 334 -22.06 -16.66 3.34
N LYS A 335 -20.73 -16.48 3.21
CA LYS A 335 -19.76 -16.59 4.33
C LYS A 335 -19.97 -15.49 5.39
N SER A 336 -20.62 -14.37 5.04
CA SER A 336 -20.91 -13.28 5.97
C SER A 336 -22.09 -13.54 6.93
N GLY A 337 -22.65 -14.76 6.89
CA GLY A 337 -23.72 -15.30 7.74
C GLY A 337 -25.04 -15.47 7.00
N GLU A 338 -26.06 -16.04 7.64
CA GLU A 338 -27.40 -16.15 7.06
C GLU A 338 -28.10 -14.78 7.02
N PHE A 339 -28.88 -14.54 5.97
CA PHE A 339 -29.88 -13.47 5.99
C PHE A 339 -31.03 -13.95 6.87
N ASP A 340 -31.54 -13.08 7.74
CA ASP A 340 -32.86 -13.34 8.32
C ASP A 340 -33.83 -13.54 7.15
N THR A 341 -34.52 -14.68 7.15
CA THR A 341 -35.48 -14.99 6.10
C THR A 341 -36.59 -13.96 6.18
N PHE A 342 -36.45 -12.88 5.40
CA PHE A 342 -37.55 -12.01 5.03
C PHE A 342 -38.57 -12.95 4.44
N SER A 343 -39.69 -13.11 5.13
CA SER A 343 -40.88 -13.63 4.52
C SER A 343 -41.85 -12.48 4.65
N SER A 344 -42.35 -12.00 3.52
CA SER A 344 -43.46 -11.04 3.45
C SER A 344 -44.72 -11.51 4.19
N ASN A 345 -44.71 -12.76 4.69
CA ASN A 345 -45.69 -13.39 5.57
C ASN A 345 -45.09 -13.78 6.94
N SER A 346 -44.18 -12.97 7.51
CA SER A 346 -43.62 -13.33 8.81
C SER A 346 -44.73 -13.29 9.87
N ASP A 347 -44.85 -14.37 10.64
CA ASP A 347 -45.96 -14.53 11.59
C ASP A 347 -45.98 -13.39 12.62
N PRO A 348 -47.18 -12.91 13.00
CA PRO A 348 -47.29 -11.81 13.95
C PRO A 348 -46.73 -12.20 15.32
N ILE A 349 -46.06 -11.26 15.97
CA ILE A 349 -45.69 -11.39 17.38
C ILE A 349 -46.91 -11.00 18.21
N THR A 350 -47.43 -11.97 18.96
CA THR A 350 -48.57 -11.79 19.86
C THR A 350 -48.16 -11.93 21.31
N PHE A 351 -48.24 -10.84 22.08
CA PHE A 351 -48.00 -10.90 23.52
C PHE A 351 -49.19 -11.58 24.22
N LYS A 352 -48.89 -12.57 25.07
CA LYS A 352 -49.89 -13.40 25.75
C LYS A 352 -50.04 -13.00 27.20
N THR A 353 -48.95 -13.04 27.96
CA THR A 353 -49.00 -12.83 29.40
C THR A 353 -47.76 -12.11 29.88
N LEU A 354 -47.95 -11.17 30.81
CA LEU A 354 -46.87 -10.50 31.54
C LEU A 354 -47.06 -10.74 33.03
N SER A 355 -46.04 -11.25 33.71
CA SER A 355 -46.03 -11.48 35.15
C SER A 355 -44.84 -10.77 35.79
N PHE A 356 -45.06 -9.99 36.84
CA PHE A 356 -43.97 -9.30 37.54
C PHE A 356 -44.21 -9.11 39.04
N LYS A 357 -43.12 -8.97 39.81
CA LYS A 357 -43.12 -8.60 41.23
C LYS A 357 -41.84 -7.87 41.63
N ASN A 358 -41.90 -7.15 42.76
CA ASN A 358 -40.80 -6.34 43.29
C ASN A 358 -40.23 -5.36 42.26
N PHE A 359 -41.10 -4.77 41.46
CA PHE A 359 -40.76 -3.88 40.35
C PHE A 359 -41.39 -2.49 40.61
N TYR A 360 -40.56 -1.46 40.76
CA TYR A 360 -40.96 -0.12 41.21
C TYR A 360 -41.90 -0.17 42.43
N SER A 361 -43.11 0.38 42.34
CA SER A 361 -44.08 0.42 43.44
C SER A 361 -44.80 -0.92 43.68
N TYR A 362 -44.61 -1.95 42.85
CA TYR A 362 -45.25 -3.26 43.05
C TYR A 362 -44.45 -4.12 44.03
N GLY A 363 -45.16 -4.67 45.01
CA GLY A 363 -44.61 -5.48 46.10
C GLY A 363 -44.27 -6.91 45.71
N ASN A 364 -44.17 -7.79 46.72
CA ASN A 364 -43.71 -9.18 46.55
C ASN A 364 -44.78 -10.13 45.98
N ASN A 365 -46.01 -9.65 45.79
CA ASN A 365 -47.07 -10.41 45.14
C ASN A 365 -46.86 -10.39 43.63
N ILE A 366 -47.03 -11.56 43.00
CA ILE A 366 -46.97 -11.67 41.53
C ILE A 366 -48.22 -11.01 40.96
N ASN A 367 -48.00 -10.01 40.11
CA ASN A 367 -49.04 -9.36 39.33
C ASN A 367 -48.96 -9.93 37.92
N THR A 368 -50.06 -10.50 37.44
CA THR A 368 -50.14 -11.12 36.11
C THR A 368 -51.21 -10.43 35.28
N LEU A 369 -50.82 -9.95 34.10
CA LEU A 369 -51.74 -9.44 33.09
C LEU A 369 -51.82 -10.46 31.96
N ASN A 370 -53.03 -10.96 31.71
CA ASN A 370 -53.33 -11.73 30.51
C ASN A 370 -53.84 -10.78 29.42
N PHE A 371 -53.07 -10.65 28.34
CA PHE A 371 -53.43 -9.82 27.20
C PHE A 371 -54.41 -10.50 26.26
N ASP A 372 -54.52 -11.84 26.28
CA ASP A 372 -55.51 -12.57 25.46
C ASP A 372 -56.94 -12.29 25.90
N ASP A 373 -57.15 -12.09 27.20
CA ASP A 373 -58.46 -11.75 27.74
C ASP A 373 -58.84 -10.27 27.54
N ALA A 374 -57.93 -9.46 27.01
CA ALA A 374 -58.17 -8.06 26.67
C ALA A 374 -58.70 -7.95 25.24
N GLY A 375 -59.69 -7.07 25.02
CA GLY A 375 -60.17 -6.75 23.68
C GLY A 375 -59.15 -5.94 22.88
N LEU A 376 -59.61 -5.28 21.82
CA LEU A 376 -58.73 -4.53 20.93
C LEU A 376 -58.43 -3.13 21.50
N PHE A 377 -59.36 -2.50 22.23
CA PHE A 377 -59.22 -1.13 22.70
C PHE A 377 -59.34 -1.03 24.22
N ASN A 378 -58.21 -0.83 24.91
CA ASN A 378 -58.09 -0.99 26.36
C ASN A 378 -57.54 0.29 27.05
N LEU A 379 -57.92 0.49 28.31
CA LEU A 379 -57.47 1.60 29.16
C LEU A 379 -56.69 1.09 30.37
N ILE A 380 -55.56 1.71 30.69
CA ILE A 380 -54.86 1.54 31.97
C ILE A 380 -54.93 2.88 32.70
N TYR A 381 -55.61 2.91 33.83
CA TYR A 381 -55.75 4.10 34.65
C TYR A 381 -55.42 3.78 36.11
N GLY A 382 -55.36 4.77 36.99
CA GLY A 382 -55.01 4.49 38.38
C GLY A 382 -55.50 5.52 39.37
N GLU A 383 -55.61 5.06 40.62
CA GLU A 383 -56.06 5.82 41.77
C GLU A 383 -55.05 5.64 42.90
N ASN A 384 -54.55 6.76 43.44
CA ASN A 384 -53.72 6.77 44.62
C ASN A 384 -54.63 6.88 45.84
N GLN A 385 -54.67 5.84 46.67
CA GLN A 385 -55.46 5.83 47.91
C GLN A 385 -54.66 6.37 49.11
N ASP A 386 -53.35 6.54 48.96
CA ASP A 386 -52.46 7.06 50.02
C ASP A 386 -52.49 8.60 50.09
N VAL A 387 -53.04 9.27 49.07
CA VAL A 387 -53.19 10.73 49.00
C VAL A 387 -54.66 11.09 48.82
N VAL A 388 -55.25 11.69 49.85
CA VAL A 388 -56.63 12.21 49.84
C VAL A 388 -56.58 13.73 49.88
N TYR A 389 -57.20 14.39 48.91
CA TYR A 389 -57.43 15.84 48.93
C TYR A 389 -58.79 16.16 49.57
N ASP A 390 -58.97 17.39 50.05
CA ASP A 390 -60.14 17.85 50.84
C ASP A 390 -61.51 17.64 50.15
N ASP A 391 -61.56 17.43 48.84
CA ASP A 391 -62.79 17.27 48.04
C ASP A 391 -63.13 15.81 47.63
N ASN A 392 -62.58 14.79 48.30
CA ASN A 392 -62.65 13.37 47.89
C ASN A 392 -62.03 13.07 46.51
N ASP A 393 -61.33 14.03 45.90
CA ASP A 393 -60.62 13.81 44.65
C ASP A 393 -59.31 13.05 44.94
N LYS A 394 -59.11 11.91 44.29
CA LYS A 394 -57.95 11.04 44.51
C LYS A 394 -56.86 11.39 43.51
N CYS A 395 -55.61 11.47 43.97
CA CYS A 395 -54.48 11.70 43.07
C CYS A 395 -54.37 10.55 42.06
N LYS A 396 -54.38 10.85 40.76
CA LYS A 396 -54.26 9.83 39.68
C LYS A 396 -52.81 9.55 39.29
N SER A 397 -51.87 10.38 39.76
CA SER A 397 -50.43 10.32 39.47
C SER A 397 -49.62 9.48 40.47
N GLY A 398 -48.47 8.96 40.02
CA GLY A 398 -47.56 8.20 40.88
C GLY A 398 -48.00 6.78 41.24
N THR A 399 -49.11 6.29 40.70
CA THR A 399 -49.70 4.98 41.06
C THR A 399 -49.01 3.75 40.48
N GLY A 400 -48.01 3.92 39.60
CA GLY A 400 -47.28 2.81 38.98
C GLY A 400 -47.85 2.29 37.65
N LYS A 401 -48.73 3.05 36.96
CA LYS A 401 -49.33 2.67 35.66
C LYS A 401 -48.30 2.28 34.59
N SER A 402 -47.29 3.12 34.38
CA SER A 402 -46.25 2.90 33.36
C SER A 402 -45.32 1.72 33.68
N THR A 403 -45.48 1.06 34.82
CA THR A 403 -44.67 -0.13 35.18
C THR A 403 -44.93 -1.29 34.23
N VAL A 404 -46.14 -1.44 33.70
CA VAL A 404 -46.48 -2.49 32.73
C VAL A 404 -45.59 -2.37 31.49
N LEU A 405 -45.46 -1.16 30.93
CA LEU A 405 -44.62 -0.90 29.76
C LEU A 405 -43.14 -1.16 30.07
N ASN A 406 -42.68 -0.69 31.24
CA ASN A 406 -41.30 -0.89 31.68
C ASN A 406 -40.97 -2.37 31.95
N ALA A 407 -41.93 -3.17 32.42
CA ALA A 407 -41.73 -4.60 32.61
C ALA A 407 -41.59 -5.33 31.27
N ILE A 408 -42.44 -5.01 30.28
CA ILE A 408 -42.30 -5.55 28.91
C ILE A 408 -40.92 -5.18 28.33
N SER A 409 -40.54 -3.90 28.40
CA SER A 409 -39.26 -3.45 27.86
C SER A 409 -38.07 -4.09 28.59
N TYR A 410 -38.18 -4.27 29.92
CA TYR A 410 -37.15 -4.93 30.72
C TYR A 410 -37.00 -6.39 30.32
N CYS A 411 -38.10 -7.13 30.24
CA CYS A 411 -38.11 -8.52 29.81
C CYS A 411 -37.46 -8.68 28.41
N LEU A 412 -37.80 -7.83 27.43
CA LEU A 412 -37.26 -7.93 26.06
C LEU A 412 -35.81 -7.42 25.90
N TYR A 413 -35.47 -6.28 26.51
CA TYR A 413 -34.23 -5.54 26.17
C TYR A 413 -33.25 -5.35 27.32
N ASP A 414 -33.57 -5.83 28.53
CA ASP A 414 -32.80 -5.57 29.75
C ASP A 414 -32.68 -4.06 30.03
N ARG A 415 -33.72 -3.28 29.64
CA ARG A 415 -33.78 -1.82 29.75
C ARG A 415 -35.21 -1.33 29.99
N VAL A 416 -35.34 -0.17 30.61
CA VAL A 416 -36.63 0.50 30.87
C VAL A 416 -36.74 1.77 30.04
N ILE A 417 -37.97 2.23 29.81
CA ILE A 417 -38.27 3.41 28.96
C ILE A 417 -37.80 4.71 29.64
N LYS A 418 -37.85 4.76 30.98
CA LYS A 418 -37.41 5.93 31.73
C LYS A 418 -35.89 6.13 31.61
N ASN A 419 -35.50 7.34 31.19
CA ASN A 419 -34.10 7.75 31.14
C ASN A 419 -33.48 7.84 32.55
N ASN A 420 -32.18 7.58 32.66
CA ASN A 420 -31.38 7.71 33.88
C ASN A 420 -31.82 6.82 35.06
N VAL A 421 -32.47 5.68 34.80
CA VAL A 421 -32.80 4.69 35.83
C VAL A 421 -31.69 3.64 35.90
N THR A 422 -31.06 3.48 37.06
CA THR A 422 -30.12 2.37 37.26
C THR A 422 -30.89 1.07 37.47
N PHE A 423 -30.23 -0.06 37.22
CA PHE A 423 -30.89 -1.35 37.38
C PHE A 423 -31.39 -1.63 38.81
N ASP A 424 -30.79 -1.00 39.81
CA ASP A 424 -31.19 -1.18 41.21
C ASP A 424 -32.40 -0.29 41.56
N ASP A 425 -32.58 0.83 40.87
CA ASP A 425 -33.76 1.71 41.01
C ASP A 425 -35.05 1.07 40.49
N MET A 426 -34.93 0.02 39.66
CA MET A 426 -36.08 -0.76 39.19
C MET A 426 -36.65 -1.67 40.29
N ILE A 427 -35.83 -2.03 41.28
CA ILE A 427 -36.24 -2.93 42.36
C ILE A 427 -37.10 -2.16 43.35
N ASN A 428 -38.18 -2.78 43.83
CA ASN A 428 -39.03 -2.16 44.82
C ASN A 428 -38.23 -1.65 46.04
N ASN A 429 -38.41 -0.36 46.36
CA ASN A 429 -37.61 0.33 47.38
C ASN A 429 -37.80 -0.23 48.81
N ILE A 430 -38.91 -0.93 49.07
CA ILE A 430 -39.19 -1.55 50.37
C ILE A 430 -38.52 -2.93 50.43
N ASN A 431 -38.76 -3.78 49.44
CA ASN A 431 -38.27 -5.16 49.44
C ASN A 431 -36.79 -5.29 49.05
N LYS A 432 -36.27 -4.38 48.22
CA LYS A 432 -34.86 -4.25 47.78
C LYS A 432 -34.20 -5.51 47.17
N ALA A 433 -34.97 -6.57 46.92
CA ALA A 433 -34.51 -7.84 46.37
C ALA A 433 -35.63 -8.59 45.64
N ASN A 434 -35.28 -9.69 44.96
CA ASN A 434 -36.19 -10.62 44.29
C ASN A 434 -37.08 -9.98 43.22
N LEU A 435 -36.52 -9.07 42.41
CA LEU A 435 -37.22 -8.60 41.21
C LEU A 435 -37.39 -9.77 40.25
N PHE A 436 -38.61 -9.94 39.75
CA PHE A 436 -38.98 -10.97 38.80
C PHE A 436 -39.86 -10.35 37.71
N CYS A 437 -39.52 -10.60 36.46
CA CYS A 437 -40.31 -10.28 35.27
C CYS A 437 -40.36 -11.51 34.38
N GLU A 438 -41.55 -11.86 33.90
CA GLU A 438 -41.77 -12.91 32.93
C GLU A 438 -42.71 -12.43 31.84
N LEU A 439 -42.34 -12.70 30.58
CA LEU A 439 -43.12 -12.34 29.41
C LEU A 439 -43.27 -13.56 28.51
N ILE A 440 -44.52 -13.86 28.15
CA ILE A 440 -44.87 -14.92 27.20
C ILE A 440 -45.42 -14.27 25.93
N PHE A 441 -44.88 -14.66 24.78
CA PHE A 441 -45.35 -14.21 23.48
C PHE A 441 -45.32 -15.35 22.46
N GLU A 442 -46.16 -15.26 21.45
CA GLU A 442 -46.25 -16.21 20.35
C GLU A 442 -45.62 -15.62 19.09
N LYS A 443 -44.81 -16.40 18.38
CA LYS A 443 -44.28 -16.08 17.05
C LYS A 443 -44.12 -17.38 16.26
N SER A 444 -44.61 -17.42 15.02
CA SER A 444 -44.53 -18.61 14.15
C SER A 444 -45.01 -19.90 14.81
N GLN A 445 -46.19 -19.82 15.44
CA GLN A 445 -46.85 -20.92 16.16
C GLN A 445 -46.02 -21.51 17.31
N LYS A 446 -44.98 -20.81 17.76
CA LYS A 446 -44.17 -21.17 18.93
C LYS A 446 -44.41 -20.17 20.04
N LEU A 447 -44.61 -20.69 21.25
CA LEU A 447 -44.72 -19.89 22.47
C LEU A 447 -43.34 -19.70 23.09
N TYR A 448 -42.90 -18.46 23.16
CA TYR A 448 -41.64 -18.06 23.76
C TYR A 448 -41.89 -17.52 25.16
N LYS A 449 -41.06 -17.95 26.12
CA LYS A 449 -41.06 -17.48 27.50
C LYS A 449 -39.71 -16.86 27.83
N ILE A 450 -39.74 -15.60 28.25
CA ILE A 450 -38.57 -14.88 28.78
C ILE A 450 -38.80 -14.67 30.26
N THR A 451 -37.86 -15.09 31.09
CA THR A 451 -37.88 -14.81 32.53
C THR A 451 -36.59 -14.11 32.92
N ARG A 452 -36.71 -12.97 33.61
CA ARG A 452 -35.59 -12.20 34.18
C ARG A 452 -35.73 -12.10 35.68
N ARG A 453 -34.63 -12.34 36.39
CA ARG A 453 -34.59 -12.13 37.84
C ARG A 453 -33.38 -11.31 38.22
N ARG A 454 -33.54 -10.47 39.23
CA ARG A 454 -32.48 -9.60 39.75
C ARG A 454 -32.46 -9.61 41.26
N LYS A 455 -31.25 -9.66 41.85
CA LYS A 455 -31.03 -9.85 43.29
C LYS A 455 -31.92 -10.98 43.83
N PHE A 456 -31.96 -12.10 43.11
CA PHE A 456 -32.87 -13.20 43.38
C PHE A 456 -32.22 -14.23 44.32
N GLY A 457 -32.98 -14.67 45.32
CA GLY A 457 -32.55 -15.67 46.30
C GLY A 457 -31.43 -15.19 47.24
N LYS A 458 -30.91 -16.11 48.05
CA LYS A 458 -29.89 -15.80 49.09
C LYS A 458 -28.55 -15.34 48.52
N LYS A 459 -28.25 -15.66 47.27
CA LYS A 459 -26.99 -15.32 46.58
C LYS A 459 -27.09 -14.02 45.76
N ASN A 460 -28.22 -13.32 45.77
CA ASN A 460 -28.47 -12.11 44.98
C ASN A 460 -28.09 -12.27 43.50
N THR A 461 -28.46 -13.40 42.89
CA THR A 461 -28.10 -13.69 41.49
C THR A 461 -28.97 -12.90 40.53
N ASN A 462 -28.40 -12.59 39.37
CA ASN A 462 -29.10 -12.01 38.23
C ASN A 462 -29.06 -13.04 37.11
N ASP A 463 -30.21 -13.42 36.57
CA ASP A 463 -30.33 -14.42 35.51
C ASP A 463 -31.37 -14.01 34.47
N VAL A 464 -31.19 -14.53 33.26
CA VAL A 464 -32.15 -14.45 32.16
C VAL A 464 -32.27 -15.85 31.58
N THR A 465 -33.50 -16.32 31.43
CA THR A 465 -33.82 -17.57 30.75
C THR A 465 -34.72 -17.30 29.57
N PHE A 466 -34.44 -17.97 28.45
CA PHE A 466 -35.24 -17.86 27.24
C PHE A 466 -35.57 -19.26 26.74
N CYS A 467 -36.86 -19.58 26.63
CA CYS A 467 -37.30 -20.94 26.32
C CYS A 467 -38.48 -20.92 25.34
N ILE A 468 -38.61 -22.00 24.56
CA ILE A 468 -39.86 -22.35 23.88
C ILE A 468 -40.66 -23.25 24.83
N ILE A 469 -41.93 -22.92 25.02
CA ILE A 469 -42.87 -23.66 25.87
C ILE A 469 -44.00 -24.26 25.04
N ASP A 470 -44.67 -25.27 25.60
CA ASP A 470 -45.93 -25.77 25.08
C ASP A 470 -47.14 -24.99 25.65
N ASN A 471 -48.35 -25.39 25.26
CA ASN A 471 -49.59 -24.78 25.75
C ASN A 471 -49.84 -25.01 27.25
N ASN A 472 -49.17 -25.98 27.88
CA ASN A 472 -49.26 -26.26 29.32
C ASN A 472 -48.23 -25.45 30.14
N GLY A 473 -47.30 -24.75 29.46
CA GLY A 473 -46.24 -23.95 30.08
C GLY A 473 -44.93 -24.70 30.31
N ASP A 474 -44.86 -25.96 29.90
CA ASP A 474 -43.68 -26.82 30.03
C ASP A 474 -42.62 -26.45 28.99
N VAL A 475 -41.36 -26.50 29.38
CA VAL A 475 -40.24 -26.13 28.51
C VAL A 475 -39.99 -27.23 27.48
N VAL A 476 -40.21 -26.91 26.21
CA VAL A 476 -39.94 -27.78 25.06
C VAL A 476 -38.49 -27.65 24.61
N THR A 477 -37.96 -26.43 24.58
CA THR A 477 -36.58 -26.16 24.16
C THR A 477 -36.01 -25.00 24.94
N ASP A 478 -34.86 -25.20 25.58
CA ASP A 478 -34.11 -24.11 26.20
C ASP A 478 -33.24 -23.40 25.15
N LEU A 479 -33.44 -22.09 25.02
CA LEU A 479 -32.73 -21.22 24.08
C LEU A 479 -31.71 -20.32 24.79
N THR A 480 -31.55 -20.48 26.11
CA THR A 480 -30.59 -19.74 26.93
C THR A 480 -29.16 -20.03 26.47
N LYS A 481 -28.35 -18.98 26.33
CA LYS A 481 -26.96 -19.07 25.85
C LYS A 481 -25.97 -19.12 27.02
N ASP A 482 -24.71 -19.35 26.69
CA ASP A 482 -23.54 -19.39 27.59
C ASP A 482 -23.38 -18.14 28.46
N SER A 483 -23.86 -16.99 27.99
CA SER A 483 -23.85 -15.73 28.74
C SER A 483 -25.19 -14.99 28.66
N SER A 484 -25.47 -14.16 29.66
CA SER A 484 -26.62 -13.25 29.66
C SER A 484 -26.57 -12.26 28.49
N ALA A 485 -25.37 -11.81 28.09
CA ALA A 485 -25.16 -10.94 26.93
C ALA A 485 -25.57 -11.64 25.62
N ASN A 486 -25.16 -12.89 25.40
CA ASN A 486 -25.53 -13.66 24.22
C ASN A 486 -27.02 -14.00 24.21
N THR A 487 -27.60 -14.31 25.38
CA THR A 487 -29.05 -14.53 25.51
C THR A 487 -29.84 -13.26 25.20
N ASN A 488 -29.40 -12.10 25.72
CA ASN A 488 -29.99 -10.80 25.42
C ASN A 488 -29.93 -10.46 23.93
N LYS A 489 -28.80 -10.79 23.27
CA LYS A 489 -28.67 -10.63 21.81
C LYS A 489 -29.67 -11.52 21.08
N PHE A 490 -29.78 -12.79 21.46
CA PHE A 490 -30.69 -13.73 20.81
C PHE A 490 -32.17 -13.34 20.98
N ILE A 491 -32.57 -12.84 22.16
CA ILE A 491 -33.92 -12.29 22.37
C ILE A 491 -34.18 -11.12 21.41
N LYS A 492 -33.23 -10.18 21.24
CA LYS A 492 -33.36 -9.05 20.32
C LYS A 492 -33.49 -9.52 18.87
N ASP A 493 -32.70 -10.51 18.47
CA ASP A 493 -32.75 -11.09 17.12
C ASP A 493 -34.12 -11.74 16.85
N VAL A 494 -34.73 -12.41 17.85
CA VAL A 494 -36.09 -12.99 17.72
C VAL A 494 -37.17 -11.90 17.58
N ILE A 495 -37.04 -10.78 18.29
CA ILE A 495 -37.99 -9.65 18.17
C ILE A 495 -37.77 -8.88 16.85
N GLY A 496 -36.53 -8.75 16.40
CA GLY A 496 -36.16 -8.12 15.12
C GLY A 496 -36.16 -6.59 15.13
N LEU A 497 -36.29 -5.95 16.30
CA LEU A 497 -36.28 -4.49 16.45
C LEU A 497 -35.28 -4.06 17.53
N GLN A 498 -34.68 -2.88 17.37
CA GLN A 498 -33.89 -2.28 18.44
C GLN A 498 -34.78 -1.68 19.52
N PHE A 499 -34.24 -1.54 20.73
CA PHE A 499 -34.95 -0.96 21.86
C PHE A 499 -35.56 0.42 21.53
N GLU A 500 -34.79 1.30 20.90
CA GLU A 500 -35.22 2.66 20.57
C GLU A 500 -36.35 2.72 19.54
N THR A 501 -36.32 1.80 18.58
CA THR A 501 -37.36 1.62 17.56
C THR A 501 -38.63 1.05 18.22
N PHE A 502 -38.46 0.04 19.07
CA PHE A 502 -39.55 -0.61 19.79
C PHE A 502 -40.30 0.34 20.74
N THR A 503 -39.58 1.18 21.50
CA THR A 503 -40.21 2.19 22.39
C THR A 503 -40.88 3.32 21.64
N ARG A 504 -40.60 3.52 20.35
CA ARG A 504 -41.26 4.56 19.53
C ARG A 504 -42.44 4.05 18.72
N MET A 505 -42.58 2.75 18.55
CA MET A 505 -43.55 2.16 17.62
C MET A 505 -44.50 1.15 18.31
N VAL A 506 -44.08 0.56 19.43
CA VAL A 506 -44.85 -0.40 20.24
C VAL A 506 -45.17 0.14 21.62
N LEU A 507 -44.18 0.67 22.35
CA LEU A 507 -44.34 1.21 23.71
C LEU A 507 -44.17 2.73 23.75
N PHE A 508 -44.97 3.43 22.94
CA PHE A 508 -44.84 4.88 22.76
C PHE A 508 -45.21 5.60 24.06
N SER A 509 -44.23 6.28 24.66
CA SER A 509 -44.40 7.08 25.89
C SER A 509 -44.07 8.54 25.63
N ALA A 510 -44.80 9.46 26.27
CA ALA A 510 -44.51 10.91 26.23
C ALA A 510 -43.14 11.26 26.84
N SER A 511 -42.57 10.35 27.64
CA SER A 511 -41.24 10.53 28.24
C SER A 511 -40.08 10.35 27.25
N ASN A 512 -40.32 9.76 26.08
CA ASN A 512 -39.29 9.60 25.05
C ASN A 512 -38.99 10.93 24.36
N THR A 513 -37.71 11.17 24.05
CA THR A 513 -37.31 12.30 23.21
C THR A 513 -38.03 12.22 21.85
N PRO A 514 -38.73 13.28 21.42
CA PRO A 514 -39.37 13.33 20.11
C PRO A 514 -38.40 13.02 18.97
N PHE A 515 -38.88 12.33 17.93
CA PHE A 515 -38.05 11.90 16.80
C PHE A 515 -37.27 13.06 16.16
N PHE A 516 -37.93 14.19 15.88
CA PHE A 516 -37.28 15.35 15.26
C PHE A 516 -36.40 16.18 16.20
N SER A 517 -36.44 15.90 17.51
CA SER A 517 -35.50 16.47 18.46
C SER A 517 -34.17 15.72 18.48
N LEU A 518 -34.08 14.56 17.82
CA LEU A 518 -32.82 13.83 17.66
C LEU A 518 -31.97 14.49 16.57
N PRO A 519 -30.62 14.40 16.67
CA PRO A 519 -29.73 14.82 15.59
C PRO A 519 -30.04 14.03 14.31
N VAL A 520 -29.85 14.66 13.14
CA VAL A 520 -30.10 14.00 11.84
C VAL A 520 -29.16 12.81 11.65
N THR A 521 -27.86 13.03 11.89
CA THR A 521 -26.81 12.02 11.95
C THR A 521 -25.95 12.25 13.19
N SER A 522 -25.51 11.18 13.85
CA SER A 522 -24.57 11.25 14.97
C SER A 522 -23.77 9.95 15.04
N SER A 523 -22.52 10.03 15.50
CA SER A 523 -21.67 8.86 15.74
C SER A 523 -21.69 8.39 17.20
N THR A 524 -22.16 9.26 18.11
CA THR A 524 -22.10 9.05 19.57
C THR A 524 -23.47 8.92 20.21
N GLU A 525 -24.49 9.56 19.63
CA GLU A 525 -25.85 9.60 20.15
C GLU A 525 -26.83 9.00 19.13
N LEU A 526 -28.01 8.58 19.59
CA LEU A 526 -29.06 8.09 18.72
C LEU A 526 -29.52 9.19 17.75
N SER A 527 -29.48 8.90 16.45
CA SER A 527 -29.88 9.84 15.41
C SER A 527 -31.18 9.43 14.70
N GLN A 528 -31.78 10.38 13.97
CA GLN A 528 -32.93 10.12 13.10
C GLN A 528 -32.60 9.04 12.05
N THR A 529 -31.39 9.10 11.48
CA THR A 529 -30.91 8.13 10.50
C THR A 529 -30.85 6.72 11.08
N ASP A 530 -30.39 6.54 12.32
CA ASP A 530 -30.30 5.21 12.93
C ASP A 530 -31.68 4.54 13.07
N ILE A 531 -32.70 5.31 13.45
CA ILE A 531 -34.08 4.82 13.58
C ILE A 531 -34.65 4.47 12.21
N LEU A 532 -34.42 5.31 11.19
CA LEU A 532 -34.88 5.05 9.82
C LEU A 532 -34.14 3.86 9.19
N GLU A 533 -32.85 3.69 9.46
CA GLU A 533 -32.08 2.52 9.01
C GLU A 533 -32.55 1.23 9.67
N ASP A 534 -32.92 1.25 10.96
CA ASP A 534 -33.51 0.10 11.64
C ASP A 534 -34.92 -0.20 11.09
N LEU A 535 -35.71 0.84 10.83
CA LEU A 535 -37.05 0.74 10.23
C LEU A 535 -36.99 0.07 8.85
N PHE A 536 -36.04 0.48 7.99
CA PHE A 536 -35.85 -0.06 6.65
C PHE A 536 -34.88 -1.26 6.61
N ARG A 537 -34.45 -1.79 7.76
CA ARG A 537 -33.50 -2.92 7.90
C ARG A 537 -32.15 -2.72 7.19
N LEU A 538 -31.75 -1.49 6.92
CA LEU A 538 -30.46 -1.16 6.32
C LEU A 538 -29.29 -1.56 7.24
N LYS A 539 -29.54 -1.66 8.55
CA LYS A 539 -28.56 -2.14 9.52
C LYS A 539 -28.13 -3.59 9.31
N GLU A 540 -28.96 -4.43 8.68
CA GLU A 540 -28.58 -5.79 8.29
C GLU A 540 -27.43 -5.76 7.28
N LEU A 541 -27.50 -4.84 6.29
CA LEU A 541 -26.44 -4.62 5.30
C LEU A 541 -25.14 -4.16 5.98
N THR A 542 -25.25 -3.23 6.94
CA THR A 542 -24.10 -2.75 7.72
C THR A 542 -23.44 -3.88 8.51
N THR A 543 -24.24 -4.73 9.15
CA THR A 543 -23.75 -5.88 9.93
C THR A 543 -23.02 -6.89 9.03
N LYS A 544 -23.56 -7.17 7.83
CA LYS A 544 -22.93 -8.02 6.82
C LYS A 544 -21.61 -7.43 6.35
N ALA A 545 -21.59 -6.14 6.04
CA ALA A 545 -20.37 -5.45 5.64
C ALA A 545 -19.29 -5.53 6.72
N ASP A 546 -19.64 -5.43 8.00
CA ASP A 546 -18.67 -5.57 9.10
C ASP A 546 -18.13 -7.00 9.24
N ASN A 547 -18.94 -8.03 8.96
CA ASN A 547 -18.45 -9.41 8.88
C ASN A 547 -17.51 -9.61 7.69
N ILE A 548 -17.84 -9.02 6.52
CA ILE A 548 -16.97 -9.06 5.33
C ILE A 548 -15.65 -8.31 5.60
N LYS A 549 -15.68 -7.18 6.31
CA LYS A 549 -14.45 -6.47 6.73
C LYS A 549 -13.57 -7.33 7.65
N LYS A 550 -14.17 -8.15 8.53
CA LYS A 550 -13.41 -9.09 9.37
C LYS A 550 -12.74 -10.18 8.53
N LEU A 551 -13.48 -10.77 7.58
CA LEU A 551 -12.94 -11.74 6.62
C LEU A 551 -11.82 -11.11 5.78
N GLN A 552 -12.05 -9.91 5.26
CA GLN A 552 -11.05 -9.16 4.50
C GLN A 552 -9.78 -8.89 5.30
N LYS A 553 -9.90 -8.56 6.60
CA LYS A 553 -8.73 -8.38 7.47
C LYS A 553 -7.91 -9.67 7.57
N GLN A 554 -8.58 -10.80 7.76
CA GLN A 554 -7.90 -12.11 7.78
C GLN A 554 -7.18 -12.39 6.46
N LEU A 555 -7.84 -12.16 5.32
CA LEU A 555 -7.24 -12.35 3.99
C LEU A 555 -6.04 -11.43 3.75
N ARG A 556 -6.07 -10.18 4.23
CA ARG A 556 -4.94 -9.25 4.14
C ARG A 556 -3.76 -9.70 4.99
N ASP A 557 -4.03 -10.26 6.18
CA ASP A 557 -2.98 -10.84 7.03
C ASP A 557 -2.35 -12.06 6.35
N ASP A 558 -3.16 -12.94 5.74
CA ASP A 558 -2.69 -14.10 4.96
C ASP A 558 -1.88 -13.68 3.72
N LEU A 559 -2.33 -12.66 2.99
CA LEU A 559 -1.63 -12.10 1.83
C LEU A 559 -0.27 -11.53 2.23
N LYS A 560 -0.17 -10.89 3.39
CA LYS A 560 1.10 -10.36 3.90
C LYS A 560 2.09 -11.49 4.17
N VAL A 561 1.65 -12.56 4.84
CA VAL A 561 2.49 -13.74 5.10
C VAL A 561 2.96 -14.36 3.79
N GLU A 562 2.06 -14.57 2.83
CA GLU A 562 2.40 -15.14 1.52
C GLU A 562 3.40 -14.25 0.76
N SER A 563 3.17 -12.93 0.76
CA SER A 563 4.05 -11.96 0.08
C SER A 563 5.45 -11.92 0.70
N GLU A 564 5.57 -12.05 2.02
CA GLU A 564 6.87 -12.16 2.70
C GLU A 564 7.61 -13.45 2.33
N ILE A 565 6.91 -14.58 2.21
CA ILE A 565 7.49 -15.85 1.77
C ILE A 565 8.02 -15.74 0.33
N LEU A 566 7.24 -15.14 -0.58
CA LEU A 566 7.65 -14.92 -1.97
C LEU A 566 8.89 -14.01 -2.05
N LEU A 567 8.90 -12.91 -1.29
CA LEU A 567 10.03 -11.98 -1.24
C LEU A 567 11.32 -12.67 -0.72
N GLN A 568 11.21 -13.57 0.27
CA GLN A 568 12.35 -14.34 0.74
C GLN A 568 12.89 -15.29 -0.34
N LYS A 569 12.01 -15.97 -1.08
CA LYS A 569 12.41 -16.82 -2.22
C LYS A 569 13.10 -16.01 -3.32
N GLU A 570 12.55 -14.85 -3.68
CA GLU A 570 13.17 -13.92 -4.65
C GLU A 570 14.56 -13.47 -4.19
N LYS A 571 14.71 -13.11 -2.90
CA LYS A 571 16.01 -12.70 -2.35
C LYS A 571 17.05 -13.81 -2.43
N ILE A 572 16.67 -15.05 -2.12
CA ILE A 572 17.55 -16.22 -2.23
C ILE A 572 17.94 -16.45 -3.70
N ASN A 573 16.99 -16.39 -4.64
CA ASN A 573 17.28 -16.53 -6.07
C ASN A 573 18.21 -15.41 -6.58
N ASN A 574 17.98 -14.15 -6.18
CA ASN A 574 18.85 -13.03 -6.53
C ASN A 574 20.27 -13.19 -5.97
N GLN A 575 20.44 -13.70 -4.75
CA GLN A 575 21.75 -14.01 -4.17
C GLN A 575 22.47 -15.11 -4.96
N LYS A 576 21.73 -16.15 -5.40
CA LYS A 576 22.27 -17.22 -6.25
C LYS A 576 22.71 -16.67 -7.61
N LEU A 577 21.91 -15.82 -8.26
CA LEU A 577 22.24 -15.17 -9.52
C LEU A 577 23.48 -14.27 -9.41
N ALA A 578 23.61 -13.49 -8.33
CA ALA A 578 24.80 -12.69 -8.09
C ALA A 578 26.06 -13.55 -7.87
N THR A 579 25.92 -14.67 -7.17
CA THR A 579 27.00 -15.65 -6.99
C THR A 579 27.39 -16.29 -8.33
N MET A 580 26.40 -16.60 -9.16
CA MET A 580 26.59 -17.13 -10.51
C MET A 580 27.33 -16.14 -11.42
N GLN A 581 26.99 -14.85 -11.38
CA GLN A 581 27.74 -13.82 -12.12
C GLN A 581 29.21 -13.73 -11.70
N ASN A 582 29.49 -13.82 -10.40
CA ASN A 582 30.88 -13.85 -9.92
C ASN A 582 31.63 -15.11 -10.41
N LEU A 583 30.97 -16.26 -10.45
CA LEU A 583 31.56 -17.49 -10.99
C LEU A 583 31.80 -17.40 -12.50
N ILE A 584 30.89 -16.79 -13.27
CA ILE A 584 31.07 -16.53 -14.70
C ILE A 584 32.30 -15.64 -14.92
N ASN A 585 32.42 -14.54 -14.18
CA ASN A 585 33.59 -13.65 -14.29
C ASN A 585 34.90 -14.38 -13.96
N ASN A 586 34.89 -15.26 -12.94
CA ASN A 586 36.06 -16.06 -12.59
C ASN A 586 36.37 -17.12 -13.65
N PHE A 587 35.34 -17.74 -14.23
CA PHE A 587 35.44 -18.69 -15.33
C PHE A 587 36.13 -18.04 -16.54
N ASP A 588 35.63 -16.88 -16.98
CA ASP A 588 36.16 -16.15 -18.13
C ASP A 588 37.60 -15.65 -17.89
N ASN A 589 37.89 -15.15 -16.70
CA ASN A 589 39.24 -14.73 -16.32
C ASN A 589 40.23 -15.90 -16.33
N TRP A 590 39.80 -17.08 -15.87
CA TRP A 590 40.63 -18.27 -15.90
C TRP A 590 40.92 -18.73 -17.34
N GLU A 591 39.91 -18.78 -18.21
CA GLU A 591 40.09 -19.10 -19.64
C GLU A 591 41.03 -18.11 -20.33
N LYS A 592 40.86 -16.82 -20.06
CA LYS A 592 41.73 -15.78 -20.61
C LYS A 592 43.17 -15.92 -20.14
N ASN A 593 43.40 -16.20 -18.85
CA ASN A 593 44.75 -16.41 -18.30
C ASN A 593 45.40 -17.68 -18.84
N LYS A 594 44.63 -18.77 -18.97
CA LYS A 594 45.07 -20.02 -19.60
C LYS A 594 45.46 -19.78 -21.06
N SER A 595 44.61 -19.12 -21.84
CA SER A 595 44.89 -18.77 -23.23
C SER A 595 46.13 -17.90 -23.36
N ASN A 596 46.27 -16.85 -22.54
CA ASN A 596 47.46 -15.98 -22.56
C ASN A 596 48.75 -16.75 -22.22
N SER A 597 48.69 -17.66 -21.24
CA SER A 597 49.83 -18.50 -20.86
C SER A 597 50.22 -19.47 -21.97
N ILE A 598 49.24 -20.07 -22.64
CA ILE A 598 49.43 -20.92 -23.82
C ILE A 598 50.10 -20.12 -24.95
N THR A 599 49.56 -18.95 -25.29
CA THR A 599 50.14 -18.10 -26.35
C THR A 599 51.57 -17.68 -26.01
N HIS A 600 51.85 -17.37 -24.74
CA HIS A 600 53.20 -17.04 -24.30
C HIS A 600 54.17 -18.22 -24.45
N ILE A 601 53.77 -19.42 -24.01
CA ILE A 601 54.60 -20.63 -24.14
C ILE A 601 54.81 -21.01 -25.62
N ILE A 602 53.79 -20.89 -26.47
CA ILE A 602 53.91 -21.11 -27.92
C ILE A 602 54.93 -20.14 -28.53
N SER A 603 54.84 -18.84 -28.19
CA SER A 603 55.80 -17.84 -28.70
C SER A 603 57.25 -18.14 -28.27
N GLN A 604 57.44 -18.67 -27.06
CA GLN A 604 58.75 -19.11 -26.58
C GLN A 604 59.25 -20.33 -27.37
N LEU A 605 58.38 -21.30 -27.67
CA LEU A 605 58.71 -22.48 -28.47
C LEU A 605 59.03 -22.14 -29.93
N GLU A 606 58.30 -21.20 -30.55
CA GLU A 606 58.54 -20.74 -31.93
C GLU A 606 59.88 -20.02 -32.09
N SER A 607 60.39 -19.41 -31.03
CA SER A 607 61.72 -18.76 -31.04
C SER A 607 62.89 -19.76 -31.06
N ILE A 608 62.63 -21.05 -30.85
CA ILE A 608 63.65 -22.10 -30.80
C ILE A 608 63.88 -22.68 -32.21
N PRO A 609 65.13 -22.77 -32.69
CA PRO A 609 65.44 -23.35 -34.00
C PRO A 609 64.93 -24.80 -34.13
N GLY A 610 64.20 -25.10 -35.21
CA GLY A 610 63.58 -26.42 -35.43
C GLY A 610 64.58 -27.58 -35.58
N ASN A 611 65.84 -27.29 -35.88
CA ASN A 611 66.94 -28.24 -36.06
C ASN A 611 67.82 -28.45 -34.81
N ILE A 612 67.38 -27.97 -33.63
CA ILE A 612 68.21 -27.99 -32.43
C ILE A 612 68.62 -29.40 -31.97
N GLU A 613 67.80 -30.42 -32.24
CA GLU A 613 68.09 -31.81 -31.92
C GLU A 613 69.26 -32.36 -32.77
N GLN A 614 69.25 -32.06 -34.07
CA GLN A 614 70.35 -32.39 -34.98
C GLN A 614 71.62 -31.61 -34.61
N ILE A 615 71.50 -30.35 -34.22
CA ILE A 615 72.63 -29.52 -33.77
C ILE A 615 73.30 -30.12 -32.52
N VAL A 616 72.53 -30.62 -31.55
CA VAL A 616 73.09 -31.26 -30.34
C VAL A 616 73.86 -32.55 -30.69
N ILE A 617 73.31 -33.38 -31.59
CA ILE A 617 73.97 -34.60 -32.07
C ILE A 617 75.28 -34.26 -32.79
N ASP A 618 75.25 -33.26 -33.68
CA ASP A 618 76.39 -32.81 -34.46
C ASP A 618 77.51 -32.21 -33.57
N ILE A 619 77.17 -31.53 -32.46
CA ILE A 619 78.14 -31.03 -31.47
C ILE A 619 78.87 -32.20 -30.77
N GLU A 620 78.14 -33.26 -30.38
CA GLU A 620 78.76 -34.45 -29.80
C GLU A 620 79.69 -35.15 -30.78
N GLU A 621 79.28 -35.26 -32.04
CA GLU A 621 80.07 -35.88 -33.10
C GLU A 621 81.33 -35.05 -33.44
N LEU A 622 81.21 -33.73 -33.52
CA LEU A 622 82.34 -32.81 -33.69
C LEU A 622 83.38 -32.96 -32.57
N ASN A 623 82.92 -33.04 -31.31
CA ASN A 623 83.81 -33.24 -30.16
C ASN A 623 84.55 -34.58 -30.22
N LYS A 624 83.86 -35.66 -30.63
CA LYS A 624 84.50 -36.97 -30.87
C LYS A 624 85.54 -36.86 -31.99
N LEU A 625 85.23 -36.22 -33.11
CA LEU A 625 86.16 -36.01 -34.23
C LEU A 625 87.40 -35.21 -33.82
N ARG A 626 87.24 -34.13 -33.05
CA ARG A 626 88.35 -33.31 -32.52
C ARG A 626 89.33 -34.16 -31.70
N THR A 627 88.83 -35.09 -30.88
CA THR A 627 89.71 -35.98 -30.10
C THR A 627 90.47 -36.99 -30.98
N LEU A 628 89.81 -37.56 -31.99
CA LEU A 628 90.43 -38.51 -32.92
C LEU A 628 91.49 -37.85 -33.80
N ILE A 629 91.24 -36.64 -34.30
CA ILE A 629 92.20 -35.85 -35.09
C ILE A 629 93.47 -35.58 -34.28
N LYS A 630 93.31 -35.13 -33.03
CA LYS A 630 94.45 -34.87 -32.13
C LYS A 630 95.27 -36.13 -31.87
N ARG A 631 94.61 -37.28 -31.70
CA ARG A 631 95.27 -38.58 -31.54
C ARG A 631 96.06 -38.96 -32.79
N ASN A 632 95.47 -38.84 -33.98
CA ASN A 632 96.13 -39.18 -35.24
C ASN A 632 97.34 -38.27 -35.54
N GLN A 633 97.24 -36.97 -35.26
CA GLN A 633 98.36 -36.04 -35.37
C GLN A 633 99.52 -36.39 -34.44
N THR A 634 99.23 -36.99 -33.27
CA THR A 634 100.26 -37.43 -32.33
C THR A 634 100.97 -38.68 -32.87
N ILE A 635 100.22 -39.65 -33.38
CA ILE A 635 100.76 -40.87 -34.00
C ILE A 635 101.69 -40.54 -35.18
N ILE A 636 101.27 -39.65 -36.08
CA ILE A 636 102.11 -39.23 -37.22
C ILE A 636 103.43 -38.60 -36.73
N LYS A 637 103.38 -37.76 -35.69
CA LYS A 637 104.59 -37.14 -35.10
C LYS A 637 105.54 -38.18 -34.51
N ASP A 638 105.00 -39.21 -33.86
CA ASP A 638 105.80 -40.28 -33.26
C ASP A 638 106.48 -41.13 -34.35
N ILE A 639 105.73 -41.56 -35.38
CA ILE A 639 106.29 -42.34 -36.50
C ILE A 639 107.33 -41.52 -37.30
N MET A 640 107.09 -40.22 -37.52
CA MET A 640 108.08 -39.33 -38.14
C MET A 640 109.37 -39.21 -37.33
N ARG A 641 109.27 -39.25 -36.00
CA ARG A 641 110.44 -39.23 -35.12
C ARG A 641 111.23 -40.53 -35.24
N ASP A 642 110.55 -41.66 -35.20
CA ASP A 642 111.16 -42.99 -35.34
C ASP A 642 111.88 -43.13 -36.68
N LYS A 643 111.24 -42.70 -37.79
CA LYS A 643 111.86 -42.65 -39.12
C LYS A 643 113.16 -41.84 -39.12
N LYS A 644 113.14 -40.65 -38.52
CA LYS A 644 114.30 -39.76 -38.46
C LYS A 644 115.46 -40.36 -37.64
N ASP A 645 115.15 -41.13 -36.61
CA ASP A 645 116.17 -41.79 -35.80
C ASP A 645 116.82 -42.96 -36.57
N VAL A 646 116.05 -43.73 -37.35
CA VAL A 646 116.57 -44.78 -38.26
C VAL A 646 117.37 -44.18 -39.43
N GLU A 647 116.92 -43.08 -40.04
CA GLU A 647 117.66 -42.38 -41.12
C GLU A 647 119.05 -41.93 -40.65
N LYS A 648 119.17 -41.39 -39.43
CA LYS A 648 120.47 -41.01 -38.85
C LYS A 648 121.38 -42.21 -38.62
N GLU A 649 120.82 -43.36 -38.26
CA GLU A 649 121.59 -44.61 -38.10
C GLU A 649 122.09 -45.11 -39.46
N GLN A 650 121.25 -44.98 -40.50
CA GLN A 650 121.56 -45.30 -41.87
C GLN A 650 122.69 -44.41 -42.44
N GLU A 651 122.65 -43.09 -42.20
CA GLU A 651 123.74 -42.17 -42.56
C GLU A 651 125.07 -42.55 -41.90
N LYS A 652 125.05 -42.92 -40.61
CA LYS A 652 126.25 -43.38 -39.90
C LYS A 652 126.80 -44.66 -40.52
N LEU A 653 125.93 -45.65 -40.79
CA LEU A 653 126.32 -46.91 -41.42
C LEU A 653 126.88 -46.69 -42.84
N MET A 654 126.32 -45.75 -43.60
CA MET A 654 126.84 -45.38 -44.93
C MET A 654 128.28 -44.87 -44.85
N ILE A 655 128.56 -43.94 -43.94
CA ILE A 655 129.91 -43.40 -43.71
C ILE A 655 130.87 -44.52 -43.29
N GLU A 656 130.41 -45.43 -42.43
CA GLU A 656 131.20 -46.58 -41.98
C GLU A 656 131.48 -47.59 -43.10
N ILE A 657 130.50 -47.91 -43.96
CA ILE A 657 130.67 -48.79 -45.14
C ILE A 657 131.63 -48.16 -46.16
N GLU A 658 131.50 -46.86 -46.44
CA GLU A 658 132.36 -46.17 -47.40
C GLU A 658 133.83 -46.18 -46.94
N SER A 659 134.07 -45.96 -45.65
CA SER A 659 135.42 -46.03 -45.08
C SER A 659 136.04 -47.44 -45.13
N LEU A 660 135.24 -48.47 -44.81
CA LEU A 660 135.67 -49.87 -44.82
C LEU A 660 135.97 -50.38 -46.23
N SER A 661 135.25 -49.88 -47.26
CA SER A 661 135.48 -50.24 -48.67
C SER A 661 136.87 -49.81 -49.19
N LYS A 662 137.46 -48.77 -48.58
CA LYS A 662 138.80 -48.26 -48.92
C LYS A 662 139.92 -49.00 -48.16
N SER A 663 139.61 -50.09 -47.44
CA SER A 663 140.54 -50.86 -46.59
C SER A 663 141.21 -50.02 -45.47
N VAL A 664 140.52 -48.97 -44.99
CA VAL A 664 141.00 -48.05 -43.96
C VAL A 664 139.98 -48.00 -42.81
N CYS A 665 140.43 -48.24 -41.57
CA CYS A 665 139.54 -48.22 -40.41
C CYS A 665 138.98 -46.80 -40.10
N PRO A 666 137.64 -46.61 -39.99
CA PRO A 666 137.01 -45.30 -39.76
C PRO A 666 137.39 -44.59 -38.46
N PHE A 667 137.88 -45.32 -37.45
CA PHE A 667 138.20 -44.76 -36.12
C PHE A 667 139.71 -44.57 -35.88
N CYS A 668 140.58 -45.36 -36.52
CA CYS A 668 142.03 -45.36 -36.23
C CYS A 668 142.96 -45.28 -37.46
N LYS A 669 142.41 -45.16 -38.69
CA LYS A 669 143.15 -44.90 -39.95
C LYS A 669 144.26 -45.91 -40.34
N GLN A 670 144.34 -47.09 -39.70
CA GLN A 670 145.26 -48.15 -40.10
C GLN A 670 144.67 -49.04 -41.23
N LYS A 671 145.54 -49.58 -42.10
CA LYS A 671 145.17 -50.56 -43.15
C LYS A 671 144.85 -51.91 -42.51
N HIS A 672 143.67 -52.45 -42.76
CA HIS A 672 143.25 -53.76 -42.29
C HIS A 672 142.43 -54.47 -43.37
N VAL A 673 142.60 -55.79 -43.50
CA VAL A 673 141.86 -56.64 -44.44
C VAL A 673 140.91 -57.50 -43.60
N ASP A 674 139.66 -57.06 -43.43
CA ASP A 674 138.64 -57.81 -42.70
C ASP A 674 137.26 -57.64 -43.38
N ASN A 675 137.02 -58.41 -44.45
CA ASN A 675 135.82 -58.29 -45.29
C ASN A 675 134.52 -58.71 -44.56
N ILE A 676 134.59 -59.46 -43.47
CA ILE A 676 133.41 -59.97 -42.73
C ILE A 676 132.61 -58.83 -42.07
N LYS A 677 133.29 -57.78 -41.58
CA LYS A 677 132.64 -56.59 -40.99
C LYS A 677 131.91 -55.73 -42.02
N LEU A 678 132.33 -55.78 -43.29
CA LEU A 678 131.69 -55.04 -44.37
C LEU A 678 130.33 -55.66 -44.74
N ASP A 679 130.28 -56.99 -44.85
CA ASP A 679 129.07 -57.71 -45.26
C ASP A 679 127.97 -57.62 -44.19
N ASN A 680 128.30 -57.75 -42.91
CA ASN A 680 127.31 -57.59 -41.83
C ASN A 680 126.71 -56.17 -41.80
N LYS A 681 127.51 -55.12 -42.06
CA LYS A 681 127.01 -53.74 -42.08
C LYS A 681 126.14 -53.45 -43.30
N LYS A 682 126.40 -54.10 -44.44
CA LYS A 682 125.53 -54.01 -45.62
C LYS A 682 124.16 -54.63 -45.37
N VAL A 683 124.12 -55.80 -44.70
CA VAL A 683 122.84 -56.43 -44.31
C VAL A 683 122.03 -55.50 -43.40
N THR A 684 122.64 -54.94 -42.35
CA THR A 684 121.95 -53.99 -41.46
C THR A 684 121.55 -52.69 -42.17
N PHE A 685 122.31 -52.25 -43.18
CA PHE A 685 121.96 -51.09 -44.00
C PHE A 685 120.72 -51.36 -44.86
N ASP A 686 120.63 -52.55 -45.48
CA ASP A 686 119.46 -52.97 -46.27
C ASP A 686 118.23 -53.20 -45.37
N GLU A 687 118.41 -53.73 -44.16
CA GLU A 687 117.35 -53.84 -43.14
C GLU A 687 116.80 -52.46 -42.76
N ASN A 688 117.66 -51.46 -42.53
CA ASN A 688 117.23 -50.09 -42.24
C ASN A 688 116.51 -49.44 -43.42
N ILE A 689 116.87 -49.75 -44.68
CA ILE A 689 116.11 -49.28 -45.86
C ILE A 689 114.68 -49.82 -45.83
N ASN A 690 114.52 -51.11 -45.53
CA ASN A 690 113.19 -51.73 -45.46
C ASN A 690 112.36 -51.11 -44.32
N ILE A 691 112.95 -50.89 -43.14
CA ILE A 691 112.27 -50.23 -42.02
C ILE A 691 111.86 -48.80 -42.37
N ILE A 692 112.73 -48.03 -43.05
CA ILE A 692 112.39 -46.67 -43.50
C ILE A 692 111.22 -46.71 -44.50
N GLN A 693 111.21 -47.65 -45.45
CA GLN A 693 110.10 -47.82 -46.40
C GLN A 693 108.79 -48.23 -45.70
N GLU A 694 108.85 -49.09 -44.70
CA GLU A 694 107.69 -49.46 -43.87
C GLU A 694 107.15 -48.26 -43.09
N LEU A 695 108.00 -47.48 -42.43
CA LEU A 695 107.61 -46.27 -41.72
C LEU A 695 107.06 -45.18 -42.66
N GLU A 696 107.60 -45.04 -43.88
CA GLU A 696 107.06 -44.15 -44.91
C GLU A 696 105.65 -44.57 -45.36
N HIS A 697 105.43 -45.87 -45.52
CA HIS A 697 104.12 -46.41 -45.83
C HIS A 697 103.12 -46.15 -44.69
N GLU A 698 103.52 -46.37 -43.43
CA GLU A 698 102.68 -46.09 -42.27
C GLU A 698 102.34 -44.60 -42.12
N ILE A 699 103.30 -43.69 -42.38
CA ILE A 699 103.04 -42.24 -42.39
C ILE A 699 101.99 -41.90 -43.45
N SER A 700 102.15 -42.39 -44.68
CA SER A 700 101.20 -42.15 -45.77
C SER A 700 99.79 -42.67 -45.44
N GLU A 701 99.69 -43.83 -44.79
CA GLU A 701 98.41 -44.38 -44.35
C GLU A 701 97.74 -43.51 -43.27
N GLN A 702 98.50 -43.04 -42.28
CA GLN A 702 97.98 -42.18 -41.22
C GLN A 702 97.63 -40.77 -41.71
N GLU A 703 98.40 -40.20 -42.65
CA GLU A 703 98.09 -38.94 -43.32
C GLU A 703 96.78 -39.04 -44.12
N ARG A 704 96.56 -40.17 -44.81
CA ARG A 704 95.29 -40.45 -45.48
C ARG A 704 94.13 -40.51 -44.49
N ASN A 705 94.31 -41.20 -43.37
CA ASN A 705 93.29 -41.26 -42.31
C ASN A 705 93.01 -39.87 -41.70
N LEU A 706 94.03 -39.06 -41.47
CA LEU A 706 93.89 -37.69 -40.98
C LEU A 706 93.11 -36.80 -41.97
N SER A 707 93.38 -36.92 -43.28
CA SER A 707 92.65 -36.17 -44.31
C SER A 707 91.14 -36.50 -44.32
N ILE A 708 90.79 -37.77 -44.12
CA ILE A 708 89.39 -38.22 -44.04
C ILE A 708 88.72 -37.62 -42.80
N LEU A 709 89.39 -37.63 -41.65
CA LEU A 709 88.86 -37.06 -40.40
C LEU A 709 88.66 -35.54 -40.51
N LEU A 710 89.61 -34.81 -41.10
CA LEU A 710 89.50 -33.36 -41.32
C LEU A 710 88.33 -33.00 -42.24
N SER A 711 88.10 -33.77 -43.32
CA SER A 711 86.95 -33.56 -44.20
C SER A 711 85.59 -33.77 -43.51
N LYS A 712 85.54 -34.67 -42.52
CA LYS A 712 84.35 -34.89 -41.68
C LYS A 712 84.14 -33.75 -40.69
N GLN A 713 85.22 -33.21 -40.12
CA GLN A 713 85.16 -32.07 -39.20
C GLN A 713 84.66 -30.79 -39.89
N GLU A 714 85.11 -30.52 -41.12
CA GLU A 714 84.74 -29.32 -41.88
C GLU A 714 83.23 -29.22 -42.11
N LYS A 715 82.56 -30.36 -42.35
CA LYS A 715 81.11 -30.44 -42.52
C LYS A 715 80.31 -30.09 -41.25
N LEU A 716 80.93 -30.20 -40.08
CA LEU A 716 80.30 -30.00 -38.79
C LEU A 716 80.73 -28.67 -38.13
N LEU A 717 81.61 -27.87 -38.73
CA LEU A 717 82.09 -26.63 -38.10
C LEU A 717 80.98 -25.60 -37.81
N TYR A 718 79.87 -25.67 -38.55
CA TYR A 718 78.72 -24.75 -38.41
C TYR A 718 78.07 -24.81 -37.02
N VAL A 719 78.24 -25.90 -36.26
CA VAL A 719 77.66 -26.02 -34.91
C VAL A 719 78.45 -25.31 -33.81
N ASP A 720 79.67 -24.82 -34.07
CA ASP A 720 80.45 -24.06 -33.07
C ASP A 720 79.76 -22.76 -32.64
N GLU A 721 78.85 -22.22 -33.45
CA GLU A 721 78.03 -21.04 -33.13
C GLU A 721 76.93 -21.33 -32.08
N PHE A 722 76.67 -22.61 -31.77
CA PHE A 722 75.53 -23.07 -30.97
C PHE A 722 75.95 -23.76 -29.66
N GLN A 723 76.97 -23.23 -28.96
CA GLN A 723 77.55 -23.84 -27.74
C GLN A 723 76.55 -24.10 -26.60
N ASN A 724 75.42 -23.38 -26.56
CA ASN A 724 74.36 -23.52 -25.54
C ASN A 724 73.15 -24.38 -25.97
N ALA A 725 73.21 -25.07 -27.12
CA ALA A 725 72.08 -25.81 -27.69
C ALA A 725 71.47 -26.86 -26.74
N SER A 726 72.29 -27.54 -25.93
CA SER A 726 71.82 -28.58 -24.99
C SER A 726 70.92 -28.01 -23.89
N LYS A 727 71.23 -26.80 -23.38
CA LYS A 727 70.40 -26.12 -22.39
C LYS A 727 69.06 -25.69 -22.99
N ILE A 728 69.10 -25.12 -24.20
CA ILE A 728 67.91 -24.69 -24.95
C ILE A 728 66.99 -25.89 -25.26
N PHE A 729 67.56 -27.06 -25.55
CA PHE A 729 66.79 -28.30 -25.74
C PHE A 729 66.08 -28.77 -24.46
N SER A 730 66.76 -28.70 -23.31
CA SER A 730 66.13 -29.03 -22.03
C SER A 730 65.00 -28.05 -21.66
N ASP A 731 65.18 -26.76 -21.93
CA ASP A 731 64.17 -25.73 -21.69
C ASP A 731 62.96 -25.95 -22.62
N LYS A 732 63.18 -26.38 -23.87
CA LYS A 732 62.12 -26.76 -24.82
C LYS A 732 61.25 -27.88 -24.27
N ALA A 733 61.84 -28.98 -23.78
CA ALA A 733 61.09 -30.12 -23.26
C ALA A 733 60.24 -29.74 -22.02
N VAL A 734 60.76 -28.87 -21.15
CA VAL A 734 60.00 -28.36 -19.98
C VAL A 734 58.83 -27.49 -20.42
N LEU A 735 59.01 -26.65 -21.45
CA LEU A 735 57.95 -25.81 -22.00
C LEU A 735 56.86 -26.64 -22.71
N GLU A 736 57.24 -27.68 -23.45
CA GLU A 736 56.30 -28.60 -24.11
C GLU A 736 55.44 -29.35 -23.08
N SER A 737 56.06 -29.86 -22.00
CA SER A 737 55.32 -30.52 -20.91
C SER A 737 54.33 -29.56 -20.22
N LYS A 738 54.74 -28.32 -19.94
CA LYS A 738 53.84 -27.30 -19.35
C LYS A 738 52.69 -26.92 -20.29
N LEU A 739 52.94 -26.89 -21.60
CA LEU A 739 51.91 -26.61 -22.61
C LEU A 739 50.85 -27.72 -22.61
N GLU A 740 51.28 -28.99 -22.56
CA GLU A 740 50.38 -30.13 -22.54
C GLU A 740 49.52 -30.18 -21.27
N ASP A 741 50.12 -29.90 -20.11
CA ASP A 741 49.40 -29.81 -18.83
C ASP A 741 48.34 -28.69 -18.84
N LEU A 742 48.71 -27.51 -19.34
CA LEU A 742 47.78 -26.39 -19.45
C LEU A 742 46.64 -26.66 -20.44
N GLN A 743 46.92 -27.30 -21.58
CA GLN A 743 45.89 -27.65 -22.56
C GLN A 743 44.84 -28.61 -21.96
N LYS A 744 45.28 -29.62 -21.20
CA LYS A 744 44.40 -30.62 -20.56
C LYS A 744 43.66 -30.11 -19.31
N ALA A 745 44.08 -29.00 -18.71
CA ALA A 745 43.43 -28.47 -17.52
C ALA A 745 41.97 -28.07 -17.82
N ILE A 746 41.03 -28.56 -17.00
CA ILE A 746 39.60 -28.22 -17.07
C ILE A 746 39.32 -27.07 -16.11
N ASN A 747 38.46 -26.14 -16.52
CA ASN A 747 38.09 -24.99 -15.70
C ASN A 747 37.39 -25.44 -14.40
N PRO A 748 37.92 -25.09 -13.22
CA PRO A 748 37.39 -25.56 -11.93
C PRO A 748 36.04 -24.94 -11.55
N PHE A 749 35.60 -23.86 -12.21
CA PHE A 749 34.37 -23.14 -11.87
C PHE A 749 33.11 -23.72 -12.55
N SER A 750 33.27 -24.62 -13.53
CA SER A 750 32.16 -25.20 -14.31
C SER A 750 31.15 -25.98 -13.45
N VAL A 751 31.64 -26.89 -12.62
CA VAL A 751 30.81 -27.74 -11.75
C VAL A 751 30.02 -26.91 -10.74
N ALA A 752 30.63 -25.84 -10.21
CA ALA A 752 29.97 -24.94 -9.28
C ALA A 752 28.84 -24.13 -9.94
N MET A 753 29.00 -23.75 -11.22
CA MET A 753 27.97 -23.05 -11.98
C MET A 753 26.75 -23.94 -12.22
N ASP A 754 26.96 -25.18 -12.69
CA ASP A 754 25.87 -26.14 -12.95
C ASP A 754 25.08 -26.45 -11.68
N THR A 755 25.78 -26.55 -10.54
CA THR A 755 25.16 -26.80 -9.24
C THR A 755 24.26 -25.64 -8.81
N ILE A 756 24.68 -24.39 -9.01
CA ILE A 756 23.87 -23.22 -8.64
C ILE A 756 22.63 -23.13 -9.54
N ASP A 757 22.79 -23.35 -10.85
CA ASP A 757 21.70 -23.29 -11.83
C ASP A 757 20.56 -24.26 -11.47
N GLN A 758 20.90 -25.51 -11.13
CA GLN A 758 19.92 -26.52 -10.70
C GLN A 758 19.21 -26.20 -9.37
N THR A 759 19.74 -25.28 -8.56
CA THR A 759 19.14 -24.92 -7.27
C THR A 759 18.21 -23.71 -7.35
N ILE A 760 18.14 -23.02 -8.49
CA ILE A 760 17.20 -21.91 -8.70
C ILE A 760 15.79 -22.50 -8.81
N VAL A 761 14.86 -21.96 -8.02
CA VAL A 761 13.48 -22.49 -7.92
C VAL A 761 12.51 -21.48 -8.53
N ASP A 762 11.59 -21.95 -9.36
CA ASP A 762 10.50 -21.14 -9.91
C ASP A 762 9.52 -20.71 -8.82
N ILE A 763 9.10 -19.44 -8.89
CA ILE A 763 8.25 -18.82 -7.87
C ILE A 763 6.80 -18.85 -8.34
N ASP A 764 5.94 -19.56 -7.59
CA ASP A 764 4.50 -19.66 -7.84
C ASP A 764 3.74 -18.51 -7.17
N TYR A 765 3.03 -17.70 -7.97
CA TYR A 765 2.23 -16.56 -7.51
C TYR A 765 0.73 -16.85 -7.39
N THR A 766 0.26 -18.04 -7.77
CA THR A 766 -1.17 -18.37 -7.86
C THR A 766 -1.94 -18.10 -6.57
N LYS A 767 -1.34 -18.46 -5.42
CA LYS A 767 -1.94 -18.24 -4.11
C LYS A 767 -2.08 -16.75 -3.78
N ARG A 768 -1.06 -15.94 -4.05
CA ARG A 768 -1.09 -14.47 -3.86
C ARG A 768 -2.19 -13.84 -4.73
N ASP A 769 -2.29 -14.25 -5.99
CA ASP A 769 -3.27 -13.71 -6.93
C ASP A 769 -4.70 -14.08 -6.51
N SER A 770 -4.92 -15.31 -6.04
CA SER A 770 -6.22 -15.74 -5.51
C SER A 770 -6.64 -14.95 -4.27
N LEU A 771 -5.72 -14.68 -3.34
CA LEU A 771 -5.98 -13.87 -2.15
C LEU A 771 -6.27 -12.41 -2.52
N THR A 772 -5.52 -11.85 -3.47
CA THR A 772 -5.74 -10.48 -3.98
C THR A 772 -7.13 -10.37 -4.59
N LYS A 773 -7.50 -11.31 -5.47
CA LYS A 773 -8.84 -11.39 -6.05
C LYS A 773 -9.90 -11.45 -4.97
N GLU A 774 -9.75 -12.27 -3.92
CA GLU A 774 -10.76 -12.36 -2.86
C GLU A 774 -10.89 -11.06 -2.04
N ILE A 775 -9.80 -10.36 -1.81
CA ILE A 775 -9.79 -9.05 -1.13
C ILE A 775 -10.51 -7.99 -1.96
N ASP A 776 -10.29 -7.94 -3.27
CA ASP A 776 -10.92 -6.96 -4.17
C ASP A 776 -12.43 -7.15 -4.22
N HIS A 777 -12.89 -8.40 -4.27
CA HIS A 777 -14.31 -8.73 -4.22
C HIS A 777 -14.93 -8.38 -2.86
N CYS A 778 -14.21 -8.60 -1.76
CA CYS A 778 -14.64 -8.14 -0.44
C CYS A 778 -14.74 -6.61 -0.39
N ASP A 779 -13.78 -5.88 -0.94
CA ASP A 779 -13.79 -4.40 -1.00
C ASP A 779 -14.97 -3.89 -1.81
N PHE A 780 -15.27 -4.53 -2.95
CA PHE A 780 -16.42 -4.22 -3.77
C PHE A 780 -17.73 -4.44 -3.01
N LEU A 781 -17.90 -5.62 -2.38
CA LEU A 781 -19.09 -5.95 -1.59
C LEU A 781 -19.31 -5.00 -0.41
N VAL A 782 -18.25 -4.64 0.32
CA VAL A 782 -18.37 -3.69 1.44
C VAL A 782 -18.85 -2.33 0.94
N LYS A 783 -18.30 -1.83 -0.16
CA LYS A 783 -18.74 -0.56 -0.78
C LYS A 783 -20.18 -0.66 -1.26
N LEU A 784 -20.54 -1.78 -1.89
CA LEU A 784 -21.89 -2.09 -2.35
C LEU A 784 -22.91 -2.09 -1.21
N LEU A 785 -22.56 -2.63 -0.04
CA LEU A 785 -23.51 -2.72 1.08
C LEU A 785 -23.61 -1.44 1.93
N THR A 786 -22.56 -0.60 1.94
CA THR A 786 -22.46 0.52 2.91
C THR A 786 -22.48 1.92 2.32
N LYS A 787 -22.08 2.11 1.06
CA LYS A 787 -22.08 3.45 0.46
C LYS A 787 -23.50 4.01 0.37
N LYS A 788 -23.66 5.31 0.69
CA LYS A 788 -24.93 6.03 0.56
C LYS A 788 -25.47 6.00 -0.87
N ASP A 789 -24.56 6.14 -1.84
CA ASP A 789 -24.91 6.14 -3.26
C ASP A 789 -25.06 4.73 -3.84
N SER A 790 -24.91 3.68 -3.03
CA SER A 790 -25.09 2.32 -3.52
C SER A 790 -26.51 2.12 -4.02
N PHE A 791 -26.63 1.55 -5.20
CA PHE A 791 -27.91 1.21 -5.81
C PHE A 791 -28.73 0.23 -4.95
N VAL A 792 -28.07 -0.67 -4.19
CA VAL A 792 -28.73 -1.58 -3.25
C VAL A 792 -29.50 -0.78 -2.20
N ARG A 793 -28.83 0.21 -1.60
CA ARG A 793 -29.41 1.07 -0.58
C ARG A 793 -30.49 1.99 -1.17
N LYS A 794 -30.22 2.62 -2.32
CA LYS A 794 -31.20 3.46 -3.02
C LYS A 794 -32.46 2.67 -3.39
N SER A 795 -32.32 1.43 -3.87
CA SER A 795 -33.44 0.58 -4.26
C SER A 795 -34.32 0.17 -3.07
N LEU A 796 -33.71 -0.21 -1.93
CA LEU A 796 -34.44 -0.51 -0.69
C LEU A 796 -35.22 0.70 -0.16
N LEU A 797 -34.63 1.89 -0.25
CA LEU A 797 -35.28 3.13 0.15
C LEU A 797 -36.43 3.50 -0.81
N LYS A 798 -36.20 3.47 -2.13
CA LYS A 798 -37.22 3.76 -3.15
C LYS A 798 -38.46 2.87 -3.05
N GLN A 799 -38.31 1.63 -2.57
CA GLN A 799 -39.45 0.72 -2.39
C GLN A 799 -40.39 1.15 -1.25
N ASN A 800 -39.86 1.64 -0.13
CA ASN A 800 -40.62 1.77 1.13
C ASN A 800 -40.79 3.23 1.59
N LEU A 801 -39.92 4.12 1.18
CA LEU A 801 -39.98 5.55 1.50
C LEU A 801 -41.26 6.23 0.97
N PRO A 802 -41.74 5.96 -0.27
CA PRO A 802 -43.01 6.51 -0.74
C PRO A 802 -44.18 6.08 0.14
N PHE A 803 -44.22 4.79 0.53
CA PHE A 803 -45.26 4.26 1.40
C PHE A 803 -45.27 4.94 2.78
N LEU A 804 -44.09 5.13 3.38
CA LEU A 804 -43.95 5.87 4.64
C LEU A 804 -44.49 7.30 4.50
N ASN A 805 -44.04 8.03 3.48
CA ASN A 805 -44.45 9.41 3.23
C ASN A 805 -45.96 9.53 3.00
N THR A 806 -46.57 8.61 2.25
CA THR A 806 -48.02 8.55 2.07
C THR A 806 -48.72 8.35 3.41
N LYS A 807 -48.29 7.39 4.23
CA LYS A 807 -48.92 7.11 5.53
C LYS A 807 -48.82 8.25 6.53
N ILE A 808 -47.66 8.92 6.60
CA ILE A 808 -47.49 10.11 7.45
C ILE A 808 -48.56 11.15 7.11
N ASN A 809 -48.70 11.48 5.82
CA ASN A 809 -49.62 12.53 5.39
C ASN A 809 -51.10 12.11 5.49
N GLU A 810 -51.42 10.83 5.33
CA GLU A 810 -52.76 10.29 5.64
C GLU A 810 -53.13 10.53 7.11
N TYR A 811 -52.24 10.21 8.06
CA TYR A 811 -52.51 10.43 9.49
C TYR A 811 -52.52 11.91 9.88
N LEU A 812 -51.64 12.73 9.30
CA LEU A 812 -51.65 14.19 9.52
C LEU A 812 -52.98 14.82 9.07
N THR A 813 -53.53 14.35 7.94
CA THR A 813 -54.84 14.79 7.43
C THR A 813 -55.96 14.43 8.42
N GLN A 814 -55.96 13.20 8.95
CA GLN A 814 -56.94 12.76 9.96
C GLN A 814 -56.82 13.55 11.28
N LEU A 815 -55.59 13.93 11.66
CA LEU A 815 -55.30 14.78 12.81
C LEU A 815 -55.54 16.29 12.55
N LYS A 816 -56.08 16.64 11.38
CA LYS A 816 -56.39 18.01 10.95
C LYS A 816 -55.16 18.93 11.03
N LEU A 817 -54.01 18.45 10.59
CA LEU A 817 -52.80 19.25 10.41
C LEU A 817 -52.53 19.46 8.92
N PRO A 818 -52.47 20.71 8.41
CA PRO A 818 -52.32 20.97 6.97
C PRO A 818 -50.88 20.86 6.45
N HIS A 819 -49.92 20.50 7.31
CA HIS A 819 -48.50 20.44 6.94
C HIS A 819 -48.24 19.12 6.21
N LEU A 820 -47.43 19.17 5.16
CA LEU A 820 -46.88 18.00 4.51
C LEU A 820 -45.54 17.66 5.15
N VAL A 821 -45.37 16.41 5.54
CA VAL A 821 -44.11 15.91 6.13
C VAL A 821 -43.66 14.72 5.30
N TYR A 822 -42.42 14.76 4.84
CA TYR A 822 -41.85 13.67 4.05
C TYR A 822 -40.33 13.55 4.28
N PHE A 823 -39.82 12.35 4.03
CA PHE A 823 -38.40 12.02 4.04
C PHE A 823 -37.89 11.88 2.61
N ASN A 824 -36.69 12.40 2.31
CA ASN A 824 -36.00 12.21 1.03
C ASN A 824 -35.13 10.93 1.02
N GLU A 825 -34.51 10.63 -0.13
CA GLU A 825 -33.64 9.44 -0.30
C GLU A 825 -32.40 9.50 0.61
N GLU A 826 -32.02 10.70 1.06
CA GLU A 826 -30.96 10.93 2.06
C GLU A 826 -31.44 10.76 3.52
N LEU A 827 -32.69 10.32 3.74
CA LEU A 827 -33.34 10.16 5.04
C LEU A 827 -33.46 11.46 5.86
N GLN A 828 -33.40 12.60 5.20
CA GLN A 828 -33.63 13.92 5.80
C GLN A 828 -35.12 14.27 5.77
N THR A 829 -35.59 14.87 6.86
CA THR A 829 -36.97 15.33 6.98
C THR A 829 -37.16 16.67 6.30
N LYS A 830 -38.25 16.80 5.53
CA LYS A 830 -38.77 18.07 5.04
C LYS A 830 -40.21 18.29 5.51
N ILE A 831 -40.49 19.51 5.94
CA ILE A 831 -41.82 19.94 6.39
C ILE A 831 -42.23 21.12 5.51
N GLU A 832 -43.36 20.99 4.83
CA GLU A 832 -43.88 22.00 3.91
C GLU A 832 -45.30 22.41 4.28
N LEU A 833 -45.62 23.69 4.07
CA LEU A 833 -46.98 24.20 4.12
C LEU A 833 -47.17 25.16 2.93
N ASN A 834 -48.12 24.86 2.06
CA ASN A 834 -48.40 25.63 0.84
C ASN A 834 -47.15 25.88 -0.04
N GLY A 835 -46.25 24.89 -0.14
CA GLY A 835 -45.02 24.98 -0.93
C GLY A 835 -43.87 25.78 -0.30
N ARG A 836 -43.98 26.17 0.97
CA ARG A 836 -42.88 26.78 1.73
C ARG A 836 -42.33 25.77 2.74
N GLU A 837 -41.00 25.62 2.78
CA GLU A 837 -40.32 24.80 3.80
C GLU A 837 -40.32 25.50 5.16
N PHE A 838 -40.56 24.72 6.22
CA PHE A 838 -40.54 25.16 7.61
C PHE A 838 -39.56 24.32 8.41
N ALA A 839 -38.78 24.97 9.29
CA ALA A 839 -37.97 24.26 10.25
C ALA A 839 -38.86 23.65 11.36
N PHE A 840 -38.51 22.45 11.84
CA PHE A 840 -39.27 21.78 12.91
C PHE A 840 -39.38 22.62 14.20
N SER A 841 -38.41 23.49 14.49
CA SER A 841 -38.46 24.42 15.62
C SER A 841 -39.58 25.47 15.53
N THR A 842 -40.19 25.66 14.36
CA THR A 842 -41.20 26.69 14.12
C THR A 842 -42.64 26.22 14.33
N ILE A 843 -42.86 24.90 14.49
CA ILE A 843 -44.20 24.35 14.76
C ILE A 843 -44.51 24.35 16.27
N SER A 844 -45.75 24.65 16.62
CA SER A 844 -46.21 24.71 18.01
C SER A 844 -46.19 23.32 18.68
N ASN A 845 -46.10 23.28 20.01
CA ASN A 845 -46.11 22.02 20.79
C ASN A 845 -47.29 21.09 20.47
N GLY A 846 -48.48 21.65 20.20
CA GLY A 846 -49.65 20.86 19.81
C GLY A 846 -49.65 20.38 18.36
N GLN A 847 -48.87 21.01 17.48
CA GLN A 847 -48.58 20.49 16.15
C GLN A 847 -47.52 19.40 16.24
N VAL A 848 -46.44 19.62 17.01
CA VAL A 848 -45.41 18.61 17.31
C VAL A 848 -46.02 17.32 17.84
N ALA A 849 -46.94 17.41 18.81
CA ALA A 849 -47.63 16.23 19.36
C ALA A 849 -48.40 15.45 18.28
N ARG A 850 -49.08 16.15 17.35
CA ARG A 850 -49.78 15.52 16.23
C ARG A 850 -48.83 14.87 15.23
N VAL A 851 -47.72 15.52 14.89
CA VAL A 851 -46.72 14.94 13.98
C VAL A 851 -46.07 13.70 14.60
N ASN A 852 -45.73 13.73 15.90
CA ASN A 852 -45.16 12.58 16.59
C ASN A 852 -46.10 11.36 16.60
N ILE A 853 -47.41 11.58 16.79
CA ILE A 853 -48.40 10.49 16.73
C ILE A 853 -48.54 9.96 15.29
N ALA A 854 -48.61 10.84 14.29
CA ALA A 854 -48.67 10.44 12.89
C ALA A 854 -47.43 9.62 12.48
N LEU A 855 -46.24 10.03 12.91
CA LEU A 855 -45.01 9.28 12.70
C LEU A 855 -45.03 7.91 13.40
N CYS A 856 -45.45 7.86 14.66
CA CYS A 856 -45.54 6.60 15.41
C CYS A 856 -46.40 5.57 14.65
N LEU A 857 -47.56 6.00 14.15
CA LEU A 857 -48.47 5.13 13.41
C LEU A 857 -47.94 4.79 12.01
N ALA A 858 -47.34 5.74 11.29
CA ALA A 858 -46.77 5.49 9.96
C ALA A 858 -45.54 4.57 10.01
N PHE A 859 -44.64 4.77 10.99
CA PHE A 859 -43.51 3.88 11.23
C PHE A 859 -43.99 2.47 11.57
N ARG A 860 -45.06 2.35 12.36
CA ARG A 860 -45.67 1.06 12.64
C ARG A 860 -46.18 0.37 11.37
N ASP A 861 -46.79 1.10 10.46
CA ASP A 861 -47.26 0.54 9.18
C ASP A 861 -46.10 0.03 8.33
N VAL A 862 -44.97 0.74 8.35
CA VAL A 862 -43.74 0.27 7.69
C VAL A 862 -43.20 -0.98 8.39
N ILE A 863 -43.19 -1.05 9.73
CA ILE A 863 -42.82 -2.26 10.48
C ILE A 863 -43.71 -3.44 10.11
N ALA A 864 -45.04 -3.26 10.08
CA ALA A 864 -45.96 -4.34 9.75
C ALA A 864 -45.73 -4.90 8.33
N ARG A 865 -45.11 -4.11 7.45
CA ARG A 865 -44.74 -4.49 6.08
C ARG A 865 -43.32 -5.08 5.97
N MET A 866 -42.35 -4.54 6.72
CA MET A 866 -40.92 -4.84 6.59
C MET A 866 -40.40 -5.83 7.64
N HIS A 867 -41.10 -5.97 8.76
CA HIS A 867 -40.74 -6.76 9.92
C HIS A 867 -41.90 -7.68 10.33
N SER A 868 -41.70 -8.48 11.39
CA SER A 868 -42.81 -9.23 11.99
C SER A 868 -43.84 -8.28 12.57
N PRO A 869 -45.11 -8.34 12.12
CA PRO A 869 -46.14 -7.46 12.64
C PRO A 869 -46.35 -7.74 14.12
N ILE A 870 -46.22 -6.71 14.95
CA ILE A 870 -46.52 -6.82 16.37
C ILE A 870 -47.99 -6.42 16.53
N ASN A 871 -48.80 -7.19 17.24
CA ASN A 871 -50.24 -6.92 17.35
C ASN A 871 -50.62 -6.10 18.61
N MET A 872 -49.65 -5.40 19.20
CA MET A 872 -49.84 -4.57 20.39
C MET A 872 -49.24 -3.16 20.23
N LEU A 873 -49.95 -2.15 20.73
CA LEU A 873 -49.50 -0.76 20.86
C LEU A 873 -49.89 -0.24 22.25
N MET A 874 -48.92 0.25 23.03
CA MET A 874 -49.15 0.91 24.30
C MET A 874 -48.78 2.39 24.18
N LEU A 875 -49.70 3.26 24.60
CA LEU A 875 -49.56 4.72 24.56
C LEU A 875 -49.53 5.24 25.99
N ASP A 876 -48.37 5.68 26.46
CA ASP A 876 -48.16 6.12 27.84
C ASP A 876 -48.07 7.64 27.95
N GLU A 877 -49.15 8.25 28.46
CA GLU A 877 -49.31 9.70 28.67
C GLU A 877 -49.18 10.55 27.38
N CYS A 878 -49.18 9.92 26.20
CA CYS A 878 -49.02 10.60 24.91
C CYS A 878 -50.18 11.55 24.56
N LEU A 879 -51.35 11.33 25.17
CA LEU A 879 -52.53 12.18 25.01
C LEU A 879 -52.56 13.33 26.02
N ASP A 880 -51.73 13.26 27.06
CA ASP A 880 -51.81 14.18 28.20
C ASP A 880 -51.08 15.49 27.91
N THR A 881 -49.98 15.40 27.15
CA THR A 881 -49.10 16.52 26.82
C THR A 881 -49.36 17.11 25.42
N GLY A 882 -49.48 18.44 25.33
CA GLY A 882 -49.44 19.18 24.05
C GLY A 882 -50.73 19.21 23.23
N LEU A 883 -51.62 18.22 23.35
CA LEU A 883 -52.90 18.19 22.61
C LEU A 883 -54.02 18.97 23.32
N SER A 884 -54.85 19.67 22.53
CA SER A 884 -56.13 20.24 22.99
C SER A 884 -57.20 19.16 23.14
N ALA A 885 -58.30 19.43 23.85
CA ALA A 885 -59.41 18.47 24.03
C ALA A 885 -59.95 17.93 22.68
N ASN A 886 -60.13 18.82 21.69
CA ASN A 886 -60.52 18.42 20.33
C ASN A 886 -59.43 17.57 19.64
N GLY A 887 -58.16 17.89 19.87
CA GLY A 887 -57.04 17.09 19.37
C GLY A 887 -57.08 15.67 19.91
N VAL A 888 -57.22 15.52 21.23
CA VAL A 888 -57.32 14.23 21.91
C VAL A 888 -58.50 13.40 21.39
N ALA A 889 -59.70 13.99 21.25
CA ALA A 889 -60.87 13.30 20.73
C ALA A 889 -60.65 12.76 19.29
N ASN A 890 -60.05 13.57 18.41
CA ASN A 890 -59.71 13.13 17.04
C ASN A 890 -58.68 12.00 17.06
N THR A 891 -57.64 12.11 17.90
CA THR A 891 -56.60 11.08 18.02
C THR A 891 -57.18 9.75 18.54
N VAL A 892 -58.00 9.78 19.59
CA VAL A 892 -58.64 8.57 20.14
C VAL A 892 -59.52 7.89 19.10
N ARG A 893 -60.29 8.67 18.33
CA ARG A 893 -61.11 8.13 17.24
C ARG A 893 -60.25 7.43 16.18
N MET A 894 -59.20 8.09 15.70
CA MET A 894 -58.27 7.55 14.71
C MET A 894 -57.62 6.24 15.19
N ILE A 895 -57.14 6.23 16.43
CA ILE A 895 -56.48 5.06 17.03
C ILE A 895 -57.47 3.88 17.19
N ARG A 896 -58.72 4.16 17.55
CA ARG A 896 -59.79 3.14 17.61
C ARG A 896 -60.11 2.56 16.23
N GLU A 897 -60.25 3.40 15.22
CA GLU A 897 -60.50 2.95 13.85
C GLU A 897 -59.35 2.05 13.34
N LYS A 898 -58.10 2.41 13.66
CA LYS A 898 -56.92 1.58 13.36
C LYS A 898 -56.94 0.25 14.12
N SER A 899 -57.24 0.28 15.42
CA SER A 899 -57.37 -0.92 16.27
C SER A 899 -58.31 -1.96 15.66
N ALA A 900 -59.49 -1.51 15.21
CA ALA A 900 -60.48 -2.37 14.58
C ALA A 900 -60.03 -2.89 13.20
N LYS A 901 -59.47 -2.02 12.36
CA LYS A 901 -59.06 -2.36 10.99
C LYS A 901 -57.91 -3.37 10.95
N GLU A 902 -56.96 -3.27 11.87
CA GLU A 902 -55.72 -4.06 11.87
C GLU A 902 -55.71 -5.16 12.93
N GLN A 903 -56.82 -5.35 13.67
CA GLN A 903 -56.88 -6.28 14.81
C GLN A 903 -55.76 -6.01 15.83
N LEU A 904 -55.48 -4.73 16.04
CA LEU A 904 -54.38 -4.24 16.87
C LEU A 904 -54.87 -3.99 18.29
N LYS A 905 -54.24 -4.64 19.28
CA LYS A 905 -54.51 -4.40 20.71
C LYS A 905 -53.84 -3.11 21.16
N ILE A 906 -54.64 -2.12 21.55
CA ILE A 906 -54.19 -0.82 21.98
C ILE A 906 -54.46 -0.65 23.46
N PHE A 907 -53.44 -0.24 24.20
CA PHE A 907 -53.52 0.10 25.63
C PHE A 907 -53.19 1.58 25.79
N ILE A 908 -54.14 2.36 26.28
CA ILE A 908 -53.94 3.78 26.54
C ILE A 908 -53.71 3.97 28.03
N VAL A 909 -52.62 4.63 28.41
CA VAL A 909 -52.36 5.12 29.75
C VAL A 909 -52.52 6.64 29.72
N THR A 910 -53.46 7.17 30.48
CA THR A 910 -53.79 8.60 30.49
C THR A 910 -54.43 9.00 31.80
N HIS A 911 -54.25 10.25 32.20
CA HIS A 911 -54.95 10.87 33.33
C HIS A 911 -56.13 11.74 32.91
N ARG A 912 -56.34 11.94 31.62
CA ARG A 912 -57.37 12.85 31.09
C ARG A 912 -58.77 12.29 31.27
N GLU A 913 -59.58 13.04 32.01
CA GLU A 913 -60.96 12.65 32.32
C GLU A 913 -61.80 12.50 31.05
N GLU A 914 -61.57 13.36 30.04
CA GLU A 914 -62.28 13.34 28.77
C GLU A 914 -62.11 12.02 28.00
N VAL A 915 -61.04 11.27 28.31
CA VAL A 915 -60.71 9.99 27.69
C VAL A 915 -61.21 8.81 28.55
N THR A 916 -61.16 8.95 29.88
CA THR A 916 -61.56 7.86 30.81
C THR A 916 -63.03 7.45 30.71
N HIS A 917 -63.92 8.36 30.28
CA HIS A 917 -65.35 8.09 30.11
C HIS A 917 -65.73 7.42 28.79
N ILE A 918 -64.78 7.25 27.87
CA ILE A 918 -65.02 6.57 26.61
C ILE A 918 -65.24 5.07 26.87
N HIS A 919 -66.00 4.39 26.01
CA HIS A 919 -66.16 2.94 26.07
C HIS A 919 -64.85 2.22 25.68
N TYR A 920 -64.42 1.26 26.51
CA TYR A 920 -63.25 0.40 26.28
C TYR A 920 -63.68 -1.05 26.40
N ASP A 921 -63.01 -1.94 25.68
CA ASP A 921 -63.28 -3.38 25.76
C ASP A 921 -62.85 -3.95 27.12
N CYS A 922 -61.78 -3.38 27.70
CA CYS A 922 -61.29 -3.73 29.02
C CYS A 922 -60.64 -2.51 29.68
N LYS A 923 -60.81 -2.39 31.00
CA LYS A 923 -60.10 -1.40 31.82
C LYS A 923 -59.22 -2.09 32.86
N PHE A 924 -58.00 -1.61 33.01
CA PHE A 924 -57.06 -2.05 34.03
C PHE A 924 -56.87 -0.92 35.02
N LYS A 925 -57.31 -1.16 36.26
CA LYS A 925 -57.19 -0.20 37.36
C LYS A 925 -55.93 -0.51 38.16
N VAL A 926 -55.05 0.48 38.26
CA VAL A 926 -53.86 0.43 39.12
C VAL A 926 -54.12 1.22 40.39
N THR A 927 -54.22 0.51 41.51
CA THR A 927 -54.45 1.12 42.82
C THR A 927 -53.15 1.15 43.60
N LEU A 928 -52.77 2.31 44.13
CA LEU A 928 -51.67 2.44 45.09
C LEU A 928 -52.26 2.54 46.49
N GLN A 929 -51.90 1.59 47.35
CA GLN A 929 -52.32 1.55 48.76
C GLN A 929 -51.15 1.07 49.63
N ASN A 930 -50.90 1.75 50.74
CA ASN A 930 -49.79 1.46 51.66
C ASN A 930 -48.42 1.44 50.95
N ASN A 931 -48.18 2.35 50.00
CA ASN A 931 -47.00 2.40 49.14
C ASN A 931 -46.81 1.20 48.19
N PHE A 932 -47.81 0.32 48.05
CA PHE A 932 -47.76 -0.82 47.13
C PHE A 932 -48.82 -0.70 46.04
N SER A 933 -48.40 -0.85 44.79
CA SER A 933 -49.29 -0.90 43.64
C SER A 933 -49.84 -2.30 43.43
N THR A 934 -51.13 -2.37 43.10
CA THR A 934 -51.81 -3.58 42.61
C THR A 934 -52.57 -3.25 41.34
N ILE A 935 -52.60 -4.17 40.39
CA ILE A 935 -53.36 -4.03 39.15
C ILE A 935 -54.52 -5.02 39.12
N SER A 936 -55.72 -4.53 38.82
CA SER A 936 -56.93 -5.33 38.67
C SER A 936 -57.62 -5.04 37.33
N LYS A 937 -58.19 -6.09 36.74
CA LYS A 937 -59.05 -5.99 35.57
C LYS A 937 -60.47 -5.64 36.02
N GLU A 938 -61.09 -4.66 35.38
CA GLU A 938 -62.49 -4.26 35.58
C GLU A 938 -63.38 -4.73 34.43
#